data_AF-A0A954NRC3-F1
#
_entry.id   AF-A0A954NRC3-F1
#
_cell.length_a   1.000
_cell.length_b   1.000
_cell.length_c   1.000
_cell.angle_alpha   90.00
_cell.angle_beta   90.00
_cell.angle_gamma   90.00
#
_symmetry.space_group_name_H-M   'P 1'
#
loop_
_entity.id
_entity.type
_entity.pdbx_description
1 polymer ?
#
loop_
_entity_poly.entity_id
_entity_poly.type
_entity_poly.pdbx_seq_one_letter_code
_entity_poly.pdbx_strand_id
1 'polypeptide(L)'
;MEPPSRQLLDLLSRYGLATPADVRRCRPQVKRLARDLPTFDSVWIDALTQARVLTPFQAKLLESDQPQRLQVGPCVLVDEWERDGLWTLRLARHRTSRQKCLLTFVSVLSDNLPKALQQVRDVIGKQRGLSHPSIIVPQGCDEADSQLVVVSPHVAGPTLKQLLVRRGRFPISVVTDIAWQLVEALAALQDREVVHGDITLTNARLTPKGQTVLMHPGVMPAVGSRVSIHATHGPESYDGTAPELISTGRTATYQSDLYALGCLLWQLLAGRPPFPTGDPLAKLSAHQTKRMDDVRRWVPDTPAELATLIQRLTDKNPENRGSGPSQLRKEWSLGKRLGRQRLAQFHSSFGTVVPRRGDVHHSASRFPKTAAMGTLFVLSGLSLSLFDAGARNELLRLAGRNIEPINVIQSQAGDDVDSTQAAIDSSKPSDLVPFPAQSSNGVIELTAAGPYDVTTLSTDRPLVIRAADGVQPTVVVRTVPLRLSAPSVQVEGVRFKSEDGSQPSVLLAVQSLNLAVTNCRLEGADSETIDEAPSKADGRIPSAIAWKVSDPRNPTGGKFLMRNTVIDGAFHALDTHSMPRSLSFDNCLKVGAGALTRLSHTGRAAPLRIHLRQSTLRNCGGAISWTAQTSQDSIQPTLLIAESCVFDLPSESAALLEFAESTPPTGWERMIEVRGEGSLLRQSSMLAAANVIHGQDLEPVDTSQLRIEGLLLDAFEFSGPDMHDPLNSVVTNTQAPLMSALMPGIDASRLTRKTISPLVQQAARP
;
A
#
# COMPACT_ATOMS: atom_id res chain seq x y z
N MET A 1 -45.89 16.73 2.54
CA MET A 1 -44.43 16.91 2.62
C MET A 1 -44.20 18.38 2.85
N GLU A 2 -43.70 18.73 4.02
CA GLU A 2 -43.46 20.12 4.37
C GLU A 2 -42.25 20.63 3.59
N PRO A 3 -42.29 21.87 3.07
CA PRO A 3 -41.11 22.48 2.45
C PRO A 3 -40.00 22.67 3.50
N PRO A 4 -38.74 22.80 3.07
CA PRO A 4 -37.67 23.21 3.99
C PRO A 4 -38.03 24.55 4.63
N SER A 5 -37.49 24.81 5.82
CA SER A 5 -37.75 26.04 6.55
C SER A 5 -37.33 27.27 5.72
N ARG A 6 -37.96 28.42 6.01
CA ARG A 6 -37.56 29.69 5.38
C ARG A 6 -36.10 30.02 5.67
N GLN A 7 -35.63 29.71 6.87
CA GLN A 7 -34.24 29.93 7.27
C GLN A 7 -33.28 29.12 6.42
N LEU A 8 -33.54 27.82 6.19
CA LEU A 8 -32.69 26.99 5.33
C LEU A 8 -32.73 27.47 3.87
N LEU A 9 -33.90 27.83 3.35
CA LEU A 9 -34.02 28.39 1.99
C LEU A 9 -33.23 29.69 1.83
N ASP A 10 -33.27 30.56 2.83
CA ASP A 10 -32.51 31.81 2.85
C ASP A 10 -31.00 31.54 2.90
N LEU A 11 -30.53 30.57 3.69
CA LEU A 11 -29.11 30.19 3.74
C LEU A 11 -28.63 29.60 2.40
N LEU A 12 -29.40 28.67 1.82
CA LEU A 12 -29.09 28.05 0.53
C LEU A 12 -29.01 29.09 -0.60
N SER A 13 -29.94 30.06 -0.58
CA SER A 13 -29.97 31.17 -1.54
C SER A 13 -28.82 32.16 -1.32
N ARG A 14 -28.63 32.62 -0.07
CA ARG A 14 -27.60 33.60 0.34
C ARG A 14 -26.21 33.17 -0.09
N TYR A 15 -25.85 31.91 0.15
CA TYR A 15 -24.56 31.34 -0.21
C TYR A 15 -24.54 30.71 -1.63
N GLY A 16 -25.66 30.76 -2.36
CA GLY A 16 -25.76 30.24 -3.72
C GLY A 16 -25.46 28.74 -3.81
N LEU A 17 -25.81 27.98 -2.78
CA LEU A 17 -25.53 26.56 -2.63
C LEU A 17 -26.51 25.70 -3.42
N ALA A 18 -27.79 26.06 -3.40
CA ALA A 18 -28.84 25.37 -4.15
C ALA A 18 -29.79 26.39 -4.78
N THR A 19 -30.27 26.11 -5.99
CA THR A 19 -31.35 26.87 -6.61
C THR A 19 -32.71 26.35 -6.17
N PRO A 20 -33.79 27.14 -6.33
CA PRO A 20 -35.15 26.63 -6.11
C PRO A 20 -35.49 25.40 -6.97
N ALA A 21 -34.85 25.24 -8.13
CA ALA A 21 -35.00 24.06 -8.98
C ALA A 21 -34.33 22.82 -8.37
N ASP A 22 -33.14 22.98 -7.78
CA ASP A 22 -32.43 21.88 -7.10
C ASP A 22 -33.22 21.37 -5.90
N VAL A 23 -33.78 22.28 -5.11
CA VAL A 23 -34.66 21.92 -3.98
C VAL A 23 -35.90 21.17 -4.46
N ARG A 24 -36.56 21.64 -5.54
CA ARG A 24 -37.71 20.93 -6.13
C ARG A 24 -37.33 19.54 -6.63
N ARG A 25 -36.16 19.39 -7.26
CA ARG A 25 -35.66 18.12 -7.81
C ARG A 25 -35.37 17.09 -6.71
N CYS A 26 -35.03 17.53 -5.49
CA CYS A 26 -34.75 16.64 -4.37
C CYS A 26 -36.00 16.13 -3.63
N ARG A 27 -37.20 16.65 -3.92
CA ARG A 27 -38.47 16.22 -3.28
C ARG A 27 -38.70 14.70 -3.26
N PRO A 28 -38.50 13.94 -4.36
CA PRO A 28 -38.68 12.48 -4.33
C PRO A 28 -37.70 11.78 -3.38
N GLN A 29 -36.46 12.28 -3.31
CA GLN A 29 -35.42 11.76 -2.43
C GLN A 29 -35.76 12.02 -0.96
N VAL A 30 -36.23 13.24 -0.64
CA VAL A 30 -36.71 13.60 0.71
C VAL A 30 -37.88 12.70 1.11
N LYS A 31 -38.82 12.40 0.20
CA LYS A 31 -39.95 11.49 0.47
C LYS A 31 -39.44 10.11 0.91
N ARG A 32 -38.40 9.62 0.23
CA ARG A 32 -37.79 8.32 0.51
C ARG A 32 -37.04 8.30 1.84
N LEU A 33 -36.35 9.40 2.19
CA LEU A 33 -35.58 9.53 3.42
C LEU A 33 -36.48 9.74 4.64
N ALA A 34 -37.49 10.59 4.53
CA ALA A 34 -38.44 10.88 5.62
C ALA A 34 -39.40 9.71 5.90
N ARG A 35 -39.70 8.88 4.88
CA ARG A 35 -40.77 7.87 4.93
C ARG A 35 -42.10 8.53 5.39
N ASP A 36 -42.54 8.23 6.61
CA ASP A 36 -43.78 8.73 7.23
C ASP A 36 -43.53 9.73 8.38
N LEU A 37 -42.28 10.14 8.60
CA LEU A 37 -41.89 11.12 9.62
C LEU A 37 -41.98 12.58 9.08
N PRO A 38 -42.09 13.59 9.97
CA PRO A 38 -42.00 15.00 9.59
C PRO A 38 -40.68 15.31 8.87
N THR A 39 -40.75 16.17 7.86
CA THR A 39 -39.58 16.57 7.06
C THR A 39 -38.86 17.74 7.70
N PHE A 40 -37.89 17.44 8.58
CA PHE A 40 -36.97 18.44 9.14
C PHE A 40 -35.94 18.94 8.12
N ASP A 41 -35.32 20.09 8.41
CA ASP A 41 -34.27 20.68 7.56
C ASP A 41 -33.09 19.75 7.32
N SER A 42 -32.70 18.94 8.31
CA SER A 42 -31.63 17.92 8.16
C SER A 42 -31.94 16.91 7.05
N VAL A 43 -33.21 16.49 6.90
CA VAL A 43 -33.62 15.56 5.83
C VAL A 43 -33.47 16.20 4.45
N TRP A 44 -33.72 17.50 4.35
CA TRP A 44 -33.50 18.26 3.11
C TRP A 44 -32.01 18.43 2.81
N ILE A 45 -31.21 18.73 3.82
CA ILE A 45 -29.75 18.85 3.71
C ILE A 45 -29.14 17.51 3.27
N ASP A 46 -29.56 16.40 3.87
CA ASP A 46 -29.15 15.04 3.48
C ASP A 46 -29.52 14.71 2.04
N ALA A 47 -30.75 15.03 1.63
CA ALA A 47 -31.20 14.80 0.25
C ALA A 47 -30.38 15.61 -0.77
N LEU A 48 -30.09 16.88 -0.46
CA LEU A 48 -29.25 17.75 -1.30
C LEU A 48 -27.80 17.26 -1.34
N THR A 49 -27.29 16.69 -0.25
CA THR A 49 -25.95 16.09 -0.18
C THR A 49 -25.88 14.79 -1.00
N GLN A 50 -26.86 13.89 -0.86
CA GLN A 50 -26.95 12.67 -1.69
C GLN A 50 -27.13 12.98 -3.18
N ALA A 51 -27.79 14.09 -3.51
CA ALA A 51 -27.92 14.59 -4.87
C ALA A 51 -26.67 15.30 -5.40
N ARG A 52 -25.60 15.43 -4.58
CA ARG A 52 -24.35 16.15 -4.88
C ARG A 52 -24.55 17.64 -5.20
N VAL A 53 -25.63 18.23 -4.68
CA VAL A 53 -25.85 19.69 -4.74
C VAL A 53 -25.04 20.36 -3.63
N LEU A 54 -25.05 19.77 -2.44
CA LEU A 54 -24.18 20.13 -1.31
C LEU A 54 -23.02 19.15 -1.18
N THR A 55 -21.89 19.63 -0.70
CA THR A 55 -20.83 18.75 -0.17
C THR A 55 -21.13 18.35 1.27
N PRO A 56 -20.59 17.22 1.77
CA PRO A 56 -20.74 16.82 3.17
C PRO A 56 -20.28 17.93 4.14
N PHE A 57 -19.21 18.65 3.79
CA PHE A 57 -18.73 19.80 4.56
C PHE A 57 -19.78 20.92 4.67
N GLN A 58 -20.39 21.28 3.54
CA GLN A 58 -21.39 22.33 3.51
C GLN A 58 -22.65 21.93 4.29
N ALA A 59 -23.07 20.67 4.17
CA ALA A 59 -24.18 20.11 4.94
C ALA A 59 -23.93 20.23 6.45
N LYS A 60 -22.77 19.75 6.91
CA LYS A 60 -22.37 19.81 8.32
C LYS A 60 -22.35 21.24 8.86
N LEU A 61 -21.87 22.22 8.08
CA LEU A 61 -21.89 23.63 8.50
C LEU A 61 -23.30 24.24 8.50
N LEU A 62 -24.18 23.83 7.58
CA LEU A 62 -25.59 24.26 7.60
C LEU A 62 -26.36 23.69 8.79
N GLU A 63 -26.00 22.51 9.26
CA GLU A 63 -26.56 21.87 10.45
C GLU A 63 -25.95 22.37 11.77
N SER A 64 -24.84 23.12 11.69
CA SER A 64 -24.18 23.72 12.85
C SER A 64 -24.72 25.11 13.19
N ASP A 65 -24.40 25.62 14.38
CA ASP A 65 -24.72 26.99 14.80
C ASP A 65 -23.87 28.08 14.11
N GLN A 66 -23.01 27.72 13.15
CA GLN A 66 -22.08 28.64 12.50
C GLN A 66 -22.11 28.61 10.95
N PRO A 67 -23.29 28.71 10.29
CA PRO A 67 -23.38 28.70 8.83
C PRO A 67 -22.68 29.89 8.16
N GLN A 68 -22.44 30.99 8.89
CA GLN A 68 -21.64 32.14 8.44
C GLN A 68 -20.21 31.76 8.03
N ARG A 69 -19.65 30.68 8.58
CA ARG A 69 -18.30 30.20 8.23
C ARG A 69 -18.20 29.62 6.82
N LEU A 70 -19.32 29.42 6.13
CA LEU A 70 -19.37 29.00 4.72
C LEU A 70 -18.86 30.07 3.76
N GLN A 71 -18.79 31.34 4.20
CA GLN A 71 -18.37 32.45 3.36
C GLN A 71 -17.11 33.11 3.91
N VAL A 72 -16.17 33.39 3.02
CA VAL A 72 -14.95 34.16 3.28
C VAL A 72 -14.82 35.18 2.17
N GLY A 73 -15.06 36.45 2.50
CA GLY A 73 -15.15 37.54 1.52
C GLY A 73 -16.15 37.20 0.39
N PRO A 74 -15.76 37.29 -0.90
CA PRO A 74 -16.62 36.96 -2.03
C PRO A 74 -16.68 35.45 -2.35
N CYS A 75 -16.04 34.59 -1.56
CA CYS A 75 -15.90 33.17 -1.81
C CYS A 75 -16.79 32.34 -0.88
N VAL A 76 -17.40 31.29 -1.41
CA VAL A 76 -18.18 30.31 -0.65
C VAL A 76 -17.42 28.99 -0.66
N LEU A 77 -17.20 28.42 0.51
CA LEU A 77 -16.40 27.23 0.68
C LEU A 77 -17.10 26.00 0.12
N VAL A 78 -16.31 25.08 -0.42
CA VAL A 78 -16.75 23.85 -1.05
C VAL A 78 -16.33 22.65 -0.22
N ASP A 79 -15.13 22.65 0.35
CA ASP A 79 -14.58 21.49 1.06
C ASP A 79 -13.89 21.89 2.37
N GLU A 80 -13.60 20.89 3.19
CA GLU A 80 -12.98 21.02 4.51
C GLU A 80 -11.54 21.57 4.45
N TRP A 81 -11.06 21.89 5.64
CA TRP A 81 -9.74 22.41 5.92
C TRP A 81 -8.68 21.32 5.67
N GLU A 82 -7.80 21.55 4.69
CA GLU A 82 -6.58 20.74 4.53
C GLU A 82 -5.40 21.56 5.09
N ARG A 83 -4.69 21.02 6.10
CA ARG A 83 -3.41 21.58 6.53
C ARG A 83 -2.32 20.96 5.69
N ASP A 84 -1.52 21.79 5.03
CA ASP A 84 -0.41 21.31 4.21
C ASP A 84 0.85 22.16 4.50
N GLY A 85 1.71 21.64 5.37
CA GLY A 85 2.89 22.35 5.87
C GLY A 85 2.51 23.60 6.68
N LEU A 86 2.97 24.76 6.22
CA LEU A 86 2.72 26.06 6.84
C LEU A 86 1.35 26.66 6.49
N TRP A 87 0.63 26.03 5.57
CA TRP A 87 -0.59 26.58 5.00
C TRP A 87 -1.84 25.88 5.50
N THR A 88 -2.89 26.67 5.69
CA THR A 88 -4.25 26.16 5.79
C THR A 88 -4.96 26.42 4.47
N LEU A 89 -5.41 25.35 3.82
CA LEU A 89 -6.04 25.39 2.51
C LEU A 89 -7.53 25.10 2.62
N ARG A 90 -8.34 25.89 1.92
CA ARG A 90 -9.79 25.66 1.78
C ARG A 90 -10.19 25.81 0.32
N LEU A 91 -10.81 24.78 -0.23
CA LEU A 91 -11.40 24.86 -1.57
C LEU A 91 -12.66 25.73 -1.48
N ALA A 92 -12.74 26.74 -2.34
CA ALA A 92 -13.88 27.63 -2.40
C ALA A 92 -14.33 27.85 -3.84
N ARG A 93 -15.45 28.54 -3.99
CA ARG A 93 -16.01 28.99 -5.24
C ARG A 93 -16.35 30.46 -5.12
N HIS A 94 -15.84 31.26 -6.04
CA HIS A 94 -16.17 32.68 -6.09
C HIS A 94 -17.66 32.86 -6.41
N ARG A 95 -18.38 33.69 -5.64
CA ARG A 95 -19.85 33.81 -5.74
C ARG A 95 -20.31 34.29 -7.13
N THR A 96 -19.66 35.31 -7.67
CA THR A 96 -20.05 35.93 -8.95
C THR A 96 -19.65 35.07 -10.16
N SER A 97 -18.35 34.78 -10.33
CA SER A 97 -17.85 34.01 -11.47
C SER A 97 -18.15 32.51 -11.42
N ARG A 98 -18.57 31.98 -10.26
CA ARG A 98 -18.76 30.54 -9.99
C ARG A 98 -17.52 29.68 -10.24
N GLN A 99 -16.35 30.29 -10.45
CA GLN A 99 -15.08 29.57 -10.62
C GLN A 99 -14.56 29.07 -9.27
N LYS A 100 -13.93 27.90 -9.28
CA LYS A 100 -13.25 27.37 -8.09
C LYS A 100 -11.96 28.15 -7.82
N CYS A 101 -11.73 28.46 -6.56
CA CYS A 101 -10.52 29.09 -6.07
C CYS A 101 -10.02 28.36 -4.82
N LEU A 102 -8.75 28.55 -4.51
CA LEU A 102 -8.12 28.08 -3.29
C LEU A 102 -7.94 29.28 -2.36
N LEU A 103 -8.45 29.17 -1.14
CA LEU A 103 -8.20 30.12 -0.07
C LEU A 103 -7.08 29.58 0.81
N THR A 104 -6.04 30.38 1.01
CA THR A 104 -4.87 30.01 1.79
C THR A 104 -4.74 30.94 2.97
N PHE A 105 -4.86 30.38 4.18
CA PHE A 105 -4.82 31.13 5.43
C PHE A 105 -3.41 31.07 6.01
N VAL A 106 -2.94 32.23 6.45
CA VAL A 106 -1.62 32.43 7.04
C VAL A 106 -1.82 33.10 8.39
N SER A 107 -1.32 32.44 9.44
CA SER A 107 -1.28 33.03 10.78
C SER A 107 -0.18 34.07 10.83
N VAL A 108 -0.55 35.31 11.13
CA VAL A 108 0.36 36.42 11.34
C VAL A 108 0.02 37.03 12.70
N LEU A 109 1.01 37.50 13.45
CA LEU A 109 0.74 38.26 14.68
C LEU A 109 -0.15 39.47 14.36
N SER A 110 -1.21 39.69 15.15
CA SER A 110 -2.25 40.68 14.87
C SER A 110 -1.69 42.07 14.55
N ASP A 111 -0.67 42.52 15.29
CA ASP A 111 -0.05 43.84 15.11
C ASP A 111 0.67 43.99 13.75
N ASN A 112 1.08 42.88 13.14
CA ASN A 112 1.76 42.84 11.85
C ASN A 112 0.81 42.56 10.68
N LEU A 113 -0.45 42.21 10.94
CA LEU A 113 -1.40 41.81 9.90
C LEU A 113 -1.65 42.90 8.84
N PRO A 114 -1.87 44.19 9.18
CA PRO A 114 -2.06 45.24 8.18
C PRO A 114 -0.83 45.42 7.28
N LYS A 115 0.37 45.31 7.86
CA LYS A 115 1.64 45.41 7.14
C LYS A 115 1.83 44.21 6.20
N ALA A 116 1.59 43.00 6.69
CA ALA A 116 1.67 41.78 5.90
C ALA A 116 0.67 41.78 4.74
N LEU A 117 -0.57 42.23 4.97
CA LEU A 117 -1.57 42.44 3.92
C LEU A 117 -1.05 43.36 2.81
N GLN A 118 -0.50 44.53 3.18
CA GLN A 118 0.02 45.46 2.19
C GLN A 118 1.20 44.88 1.41
N GLN A 119 2.15 44.25 2.10
CA GLN A 119 3.31 43.62 1.45
C GLN A 119 2.89 42.50 0.48
N VAL A 120 1.89 41.69 0.84
CA VAL A 120 1.35 40.66 -0.05
C VAL A 120 0.62 41.28 -1.24
N ARG A 121 -0.14 42.38 -1.06
CA ARG A 121 -0.75 43.12 -2.19
C ARG A 121 0.31 43.64 -3.16
N ASP A 122 1.40 44.19 -2.65
CA ASP A 122 2.50 44.71 -3.47
C ASP A 122 3.15 43.60 -4.30
N VAL A 123 3.41 42.44 -3.69
CA VAL A 123 3.99 41.26 -4.36
C VAL A 123 3.03 40.66 -5.39
N ILE A 124 1.72 40.62 -5.13
CA ILE A 124 0.71 40.24 -6.13
C ILE A 124 0.71 41.24 -7.29
N GLY A 125 0.84 42.54 -6.99
CA GLY A 125 0.94 43.60 -7.98
C GLY A 125 2.09 43.42 -8.98
N LYS A 126 3.30 43.07 -8.50
CA LYS A 126 4.48 42.80 -9.35
C LYS A 126 4.27 41.64 -10.33
N GLN A 127 3.46 40.66 -9.94
CA GLN A 127 3.17 39.47 -10.73
C GLN A 127 1.99 39.66 -11.68
N ARG A 128 1.30 40.80 -11.64
CA ARG A 128 0.13 41.05 -12.48
C ARG A 128 0.48 40.93 -13.97
N GLY A 129 -0.34 40.20 -14.71
CA GLY A 129 -0.10 39.93 -16.14
C GLY A 129 1.00 38.91 -16.44
N LEU A 130 1.63 38.30 -15.41
CA LEU A 130 2.50 37.15 -15.63
C LEU A 130 1.64 35.93 -15.99
N SER A 131 1.83 35.40 -17.20
CA SER A 131 1.20 34.17 -17.66
C SER A 131 2.28 33.12 -17.88
N HIS A 132 2.35 32.13 -16.99
CA HIS A 132 3.31 31.03 -17.08
C HIS A 132 2.60 29.71 -16.72
N PRO A 133 2.79 28.63 -17.48
CA PRO A 133 2.10 27.36 -17.26
C PRO A 133 2.43 26.69 -15.91
N SER A 134 3.54 27.08 -15.28
CA SER A 134 4.07 26.48 -14.05
C SER A 134 3.98 27.41 -12.83
N ILE A 135 3.24 28.51 -12.90
CA ILE A 135 3.06 29.47 -11.80
C ILE A 135 1.58 29.78 -11.64
N ILE A 136 1.09 29.73 -10.40
CA ILE A 136 -0.21 30.33 -10.04
C ILE A 136 0.02 31.66 -9.35
N VAL A 137 -0.29 32.72 -10.07
CA VAL A 137 -0.32 34.07 -9.52
C VAL A 137 -1.58 34.21 -8.64
N PRO A 138 -1.44 34.61 -7.37
CA PRO A 138 -2.60 34.90 -6.54
C PRO A 138 -3.45 36.02 -7.15
N GLN A 139 -4.76 35.90 -7.03
CA GLN A 139 -5.72 36.90 -7.53
C GLN A 139 -5.86 38.09 -6.58
N GLY A 140 -5.60 37.89 -5.29
CA GLY A 140 -5.69 38.92 -4.26
C GLY A 140 -5.46 38.35 -2.86
N CYS A 141 -5.52 39.23 -1.88
CA CYS A 141 -5.50 38.86 -0.47
C CYS A 141 -6.44 39.76 0.35
N ASP A 142 -6.90 39.22 1.47
CA ASP A 142 -7.83 39.88 2.38
C ASP A 142 -7.62 39.41 3.82
N GLU A 143 -8.33 40.02 4.76
CA GLU A 143 -8.40 39.60 6.15
C GLU A 143 -9.65 38.75 6.40
N ALA A 144 -9.50 37.61 7.07
CA ALA A 144 -10.64 36.85 7.60
C ALA A 144 -10.25 36.14 8.88
N ASP A 145 -11.15 36.15 9.88
CA ASP A 145 -10.93 35.52 11.19
C ASP A 145 -9.59 35.94 11.85
N SER A 146 -9.21 37.22 11.71
CA SER A 146 -7.92 37.79 12.16
C SER A 146 -6.68 37.11 11.54
N GLN A 147 -6.84 36.49 10.37
CA GLN A 147 -5.76 35.88 9.60
C GLN A 147 -5.67 36.50 8.21
N LEU A 148 -4.47 36.46 7.64
CA LEU A 148 -4.27 36.79 6.24
C LEU A 148 -4.81 35.64 5.37
N VAL A 149 -5.65 35.98 4.40
CA VAL A 149 -6.16 35.04 3.39
C VAL A 149 -5.66 35.44 2.02
N VAL A 150 -5.00 34.51 1.32
CA VAL A 150 -4.59 34.65 -0.07
C VAL A 150 -5.55 33.86 -0.95
N VAL A 151 -6.07 34.50 -2.00
CA VAL A 151 -7.02 33.91 -2.95
C VAL A 151 -6.28 33.56 -4.23
N SER A 152 -6.30 32.30 -4.63
CA SER A 152 -5.62 31.81 -5.85
C SER A 152 -6.55 30.98 -6.73
N PRO A 153 -6.32 30.90 -8.05
CA PRO A 153 -6.97 29.92 -8.91
C PRO A 153 -6.81 28.49 -8.39
N HIS A 154 -7.86 27.68 -8.48
CA HIS A 154 -7.77 26.27 -8.13
C HIS A 154 -7.05 25.47 -9.23
N VAL A 155 -6.00 24.73 -8.86
CA VAL A 155 -5.26 23.84 -9.76
C VAL A 155 -5.72 22.41 -9.57
N ALA A 156 -6.16 21.78 -10.66
CA ALA A 156 -6.50 20.37 -10.66
C ALA A 156 -5.24 19.49 -10.68
N GLY A 157 -5.22 18.43 -9.87
CA GLY A 157 -4.11 17.48 -9.77
C GLY A 157 -3.50 17.45 -8.36
N PRO A 158 -2.89 16.33 -7.96
CA PRO A 158 -2.30 16.16 -6.64
C PRO A 158 -1.03 16.99 -6.44
N THR A 159 -0.67 17.22 -5.17
CA THR A 159 0.65 17.78 -4.82
C THR A 159 1.75 16.75 -5.10
N LEU A 160 2.98 17.22 -5.28
CA LEU A 160 4.13 16.32 -5.42
C LEU A 160 4.31 15.48 -4.15
N LYS A 161 3.97 16.00 -2.96
CA LYS A 161 3.92 15.25 -1.70
C LYS A 161 2.96 14.06 -1.80
N GLN A 162 1.72 14.29 -2.21
CA GLN A 162 0.71 13.23 -2.36
C GLN A 162 1.18 12.15 -3.36
N LEU A 163 1.83 12.56 -4.45
CA LEU A 163 2.38 11.64 -5.44
C LEU A 163 3.58 10.85 -4.90
N LEU A 164 4.47 11.48 -4.13
CA LEU A 164 5.65 10.86 -3.51
C LEU A 164 5.24 9.82 -2.47
N VAL A 165 4.28 10.15 -1.59
CA VAL A 165 3.71 9.20 -0.63
C VAL A 165 3.08 8.00 -1.35
N ARG A 166 2.40 8.25 -2.47
CA ARG A 166 1.73 7.20 -3.25
C ARG A 166 2.64 6.33 -4.10
N ARG A 167 3.88 6.72 -4.41
CA ARG A 167 4.74 5.95 -5.34
C ARG A 167 6.15 5.71 -4.83
N GLY A 168 6.53 6.33 -3.72
CA GLY A 168 7.93 6.49 -3.36
C GLY A 168 8.64 7.33 -4.41
N ARG A 169 9.91 6.99 -4.69
CA ARG A 169 10.78 7.71 -5.63
C ARG A 169 10.18 7.88 -7.04
N PHE A 170 10.46 9.03 -7.63
CA PHE A 170 10.07 9.33 -9.00
C PHE A 170 11.15 8.86 -9.99
N PRO A 171 10.77 8.41 -11.20
CA PRO A 171 11.73 8.12 -12.25
C PRO A 171 12.59 9.35 -12.57
N ILE A 172 13.89 9.14 -12.82
CA ILE A 172 14.85 10.22 -13.11
C ILE A 172 14.32 11.15 -14.22
N SER A 173 13.79 10.59 -15.30
CA SER A 173 13.26 11.35 -16.44
C SER A 173 12.05 12.24 -16.06
N VAL A 174 11.23 11.80 -15.11
CA VAL A 174 10.11 12.58 -14.56
C VAL A 174 10.65 13.72 -13.69
N VAL A 175 11.64 13.45 -12.84
CA VAL A 175 12.27 14.50 -12.01
C VAL A 175 12.96 15.55 -12.87
N THR A 176 13.66 15.16 -13.94
CA THR A 176 14.29 16.09 -14.88
C THR A 176 13.26 17.00 -15.56
N ASP A 177 12.13 16.46 -16.00
CA ASP A 177 11.05 17.28 -16.61
C ASP A 177 10.41 18.23 -15.60
N ILE A 178 10.21 17.77 -14.36
CA ILE A 178 9.73 18.61 -13.25
C ILE A 178 10.72 19.73 -13.00
N ALA A 179 12.01 19.41 -12.86
CA ALA A 179 13.07 20.37 -12.59
C ALA A 179 13.12 21.47 -13.65
N TRP A 180 13.06 21.09 -14.92
CA TRP A 180 13.05 22.07 -16.02
C TRP A 180 11.86 23.03 -15.92
N GLN A 181 10.64 22.52 -15.71
CA GLN A 181 9.45 23.38 -15.57
C GLN A 181 9.53 24.32 -14.36
N LEU A 182 10.11 23.86 -13.26
CA LEU A 182 10.31 24.69 -12.06
C LEU A 182 11.40 25.75 -12.29
N VAL A 183 12.50 25.42 -12.97
CA VAL A 183 13.54 26.40 -13.32
C VAL A 183 12.98 27.48 -14.26
N GLU A 184 12.16 27.11 -15.26
CA GLU A 184 11.47 28.09 -16.11
C GLU A 184 10.55 29.01 -15.31
N ALA A 185 9.81 28.46 -14.34
CA ALA A 185 8.95 29.22 -13.44
C ALA A 185 9.76 30.23 -12.59
N LEU A 186 10.84 29.79 -11.95
CA LEU A 186 11.66 30.66 -11.11
C LEU A 186 12.36 31.77 -11.91
N ALA A 187 12.80 31.48 -13.14
CA ALA A 187 13.33 32.50 -14.04
C ALA A 187 12.27 33.57 -14.38
N ALA A 188 11.02 33.14 -14.66
CA ALA A 188 9.94 34.07 -14.96
C ALA A 188 9.53 34.93 -13.75
N LEU A 189 9.65 34.41 -12.51
CA LEU A 189 9.47 35.20 -11.29
C LEU A 189 10.62 36.20 -11.07
N GLN A 190 11.86 35.79 -11.34
CA GLN A 190 13.03 36.66 -11.27
C GLN A 190 12.91 37.86 -12.23
N ASP A 191 12.38 37.65 -13.45
CA ASP A 191 12.12 38.71 -14.42
C ASP A 191 11.06 39.73 -13.92
N ARG A 192 10.32 39.41 -12.86
CA ARG A 192 9.36 40.28 -12.15
C ARG A 192 9.87 40.78 -10.80
N GLU A 193 11.13 40.52 -10.48
CA GLU A 193 11.75 40.82 -9.18
C GLU A 193 11.02 40.18 -7.98
N VAL A 194 10.53 38.96 -8.17
CA VAL A 194 9.81 38.19 -7.15
C VAL A 194 10.59 36.92 -6.80
N VAL A 195 10.93 36.79 -5.53
CA VAL A 195 11.43 35.53 -4.95
C VAL A 195 10.22 34.67 -4.59
N HIS A 196 10.27 33.36 -4.87
CA HIS A 196 9.19 32.45 -4.48
C HIS A 196 9.14 32.28 -2.96
N GLY A 197 10.24 31.85 -2.37
CA GLY A 197 10.51 31.80 -0.93
C GLY A 197 9.85 30.66 -0.14
N ASP A 198 9.24 29.67 -0.81
CA ASP A 198 8.59 28.53 -0.16
C ASP A 198 8.41 27.34 -1.12
N ILE A 199 9.51 26.84 -1.68
CA ILE A 199 9.49 25.73 -2.64
C ILE A 199 9.56 24.41 -1.86
N THR A 200 8.46 23.65 -1.89
CA THR A 200 8.30 22.40 -1.15
C THR A 200 7.45 21.40 -1.94
N LEU A 201 7.40 20.14 -1.49
CA LEU A 201 6.54 19.11 -2.09
C LEU A 201 5.05 19.44 -2.00
N THR A 202 4.64 20.27 -1.03
CA THR A 202 3.25 20.67 -0.78
C THR A 202 2.80 21.78 -1.71
N ASN A 203 3.72 22.68 -2.06
CA ASN A 203 3.43 23.86 -2.89
C ASN A 203 3.64 23.63 -4.38
N ALA A 204 4.10 22.44 -4.78
CA ALA A 204 4.19 22.02 -6.17
C ALA A 204 3.09 20.99 -6.48
N ARG A 205 2.34 21.22 -7.56
CA ARG A 205 1.29 20.30 -8.05
C ARG A 205 1.61 19.78 -9.44
N LEU A 206 1.23 18.54 -9.73
CA LEU A 206 1.29 17.99 -11.07
C LEU A 206 -0.12 17.86 -11.65
N THR A 207 -0.37 18.54 -12.76
CA THR A 207 -1.67 18.50 -13.44
C THR A 207 -1.79 17.29 -14.36
N PRO A 208 -3.02 16.85 -14.71
CA PRO A 208 -3.24 15.80 -15.70
C PRO A 208 -2.65 16.09 -17.10
N LYS A 209 -2.36 17.36 -17.39
CA LYS A 209 -1.74 17.80 -18.65
C LYS A 209 -0.20 17.75 -18.62
N GLY A 210 0.39 17.20 -17.55
CA GLY A 210 1.84 17.11 -17.38
C GLY A 210 2.50 18.47 -17.11
N GLN A 211 1.77 19.37 -16.44
CA GLN A 211 2.32 20.67 -16.00
C GLN A 211 2.58 20.61 -14.50
N THR A 212 3.81 20.90 -14.09
CA THR A 212 4.21 21.12 -12.71
C THR A 212 3.99 22.58 -12.37
N VAL A 213 3.22 22.85 -11.33
CA VAL A 213 2.70 24.18 -11.02
C VAL A 213 3.08 24.56 -9.59
N LEU A 214 3.78 25.69 -9.45
CA LEU A 214 4.10 26.30 -8.16
C LEU A 214 2.97 27.20 -7.66
N MET A 215 2.70 27.09 -6.37
CA MET A 215 1.67 27.83 -5.64
C MET A 215 2.31 28.85 -4.70
N HIS A 216 1.57 29.93 -4.40
CA HIS A 216 1.93 30.95 -3.38
C HIS A 216 3.24 31.73 -3.62
N PRO A 217 3.60 32.09 -4.86
CA PRO A 217 4.86 32.79 -5.14
C PRO A 217 4.94 34.12 -4.38
N GLY A 218 5.97 34.27 -3.55
CA GLY A 218 6.33 35.51 -2.86
C GLY A 218 5.50 35.85 -1.63
N VAL A 219 4.56 35.00 -1.22
CA VAL A 219 3.72 35.24 -0.05
C VAL A 219 4.53 35.12 1.25
N MET A 220 5.32 34.05 1.44
CA MET A 220 6.11 33.84 2.65
C MET A 220 7.16 34.95 2.90
N PRO A 221 7.91 35.40 1.89
CA PRO A 221 8.78 36.57 2.04
C PRO A 221 8.02 37.85 2.41
N ALA A 222 6.83 38.06 1.82
CA ALA A 222 6.03 39.26 2.04
C ALA A 222 5.48 39.36 3.47
N VAL A 223 5.08 38.24 4.09
CA VAL A 223 4.61 38.23 5.48
C VAL A 223 5.76 38.36 6.49
N GLY A 224 7.01 38.39 6.03
CA GLY A 224 8.19 38.53 6.90
C GLY A 224 8.45 37.31 7.77
N SER A 225 8.03 36.12 7.33
CA SER A 225 8.17 34.90 8.12
C SER A 225 9.65 34.57 8.32
N ARG A 226 10.13 34.77 9.55
CA ARG A 226 11.40 34.21 10.00
C ARG A 226 11.21 32.73 10.28
N VAL A 227 12.24 31.93 10.00
CA VAL A 227 12.26 30.50 10.37
C VAL A 227 11.99 30.41 11.88
N SER A 228 10.88 29.79 12.24
CA SER A 228 10.41 29.70 13.62
C SER A 228 9.76 28.34 13.84
N ILE A 229 10.26 27.63 14.85
CA ILE A 229 9.74 26.32 15.22
C ILE A 229 8.42 26.52 15.95
N HIS A 230 7.34 25.96 15.39
CA HIS A 230 6.03 25.95 16.04
C HIS A 230 5.62 24.52 16.32
N ALA A 231 5.02 24.29 17.50
CA ALA A 231 4.53 22.97 17.91
C ALA A 231 3.48 22.38 16.94
N THR A 232 2.86 23.22 16.11
CA THR A 232 1.85 22.83 15.13
C THR A 232 2.42 22.44 13.76
N HIS A 233 3.72 22.63 13.51
CA HIS A 233 4.38 22.28 12.25
C HIS A 233 5.20 21.02 12.40
N GLY A 234 4.92 20.02 11.56
CA GLY A 234 5.73 18.82 11.50
C GLY A 234 7.15 19.07 10.96
N PRO A 235 8.12 18.19 11.26
CA PRO A 235 9.50 18.30 10.80
C PRO A 235 9.64 18.45 9.28
N GLU A 236 8.70 17.93 8.50
CA GLU A 236 8.68 18.02 7.03
C GLU A 236 8.54 19.45 6.50
N SER A 237 8.00 20.37 7.31
CA SER A 237 7.87 21.79 6.93
C SER A 237 9.23 22.48 6.74
N TYR A 238 10.32 21.84 7.18
CA TYR A 238 11.66 22.41 7.17
C TYR A 238 12.61 21.75 6.17
N ASP A 239 12.17 20.74 5.41
CA ASP A 239 13.00 19.91 4.50
C ASP A 239 13.70 20.67 3.36
N GLY A 240 13.28 21.91 3.08
CA GLY A 240 13.83 22.79 2.05
C GLY A 240 14.45 24.07 2.60
N THR A 241 14.62 24.20 3.92
CA THR A 241 15.03 25.48 4.53
C THR A 241 16.48 25.79 4.21
N ALA A 242 16.72 26.92 3.54
CA ALA A 242 18.07 27.33 3.17
C ALA A 242 18.90 27.76 4.41
N PRO A 243 20.19 27.38 4.50
CA PRO A 243 21.05 27.63 5.66
C PRO A 243 21.07 29.09 6.12
N GLU A 244 21.12 30.02 5.16
CA GLU A 244 21.19 31.47 5.41
C GLU A 244 19.94 32.05 6.07
N LEU A 245 18.77 31.41 5.91
CA LEU A 245 17.52 31.84 6.54
C LEU A 245 17.48 31.50 8.02
N ILE A 246 18.22 30.48 8.43
CA ILE A 246 18.26 29.97 9.80
C ILE A 246 19.23 30.79 10.65
N SER A 247 20.38 31.18 10.10
CA SER A 247 21.46 31.84 10.85
C SER A 247 21.28 33.35 10.98
N THR A 248 20.74 34.01 9.96
CA THR A 248 20.73 35.48 9.89
C THR A 248 19.35 36.10 10.09
N GLY A 249 18.29 35.28 10.09
CA GLY A 249 16.90 35.76 10.11
C GLY A 249 16.57 36.69 8.95
N ARG A 250 17.31 36.59 7.82
CA ARG A 250 17.09 37.30 6.56
C ARG A 250 15.86 36.72 5.85
N THR A 251 15.28 37.51 4.95
CA THR A 251 14.21 37.06 4.05
C THR A 251 14.77 36.18 2.93
N ALA A 252 13.91 35.35 2.33
CA ALA A 252 14.30 34.50 1.21
C ALA A 252 14.86 35.32 0.04
N THR A 253 15.83 34.72 -0.65
CA THR A 253 16.47 35.26 -1.86
C THR A 253 16.35 34.25 -3.01
N TYR A 254 16.74 34.64 -4.23
CA TYR A 254 16.79 33.71 -5.35
C TYR A 254 17.71 32.51 -5.08
N GLN A 255 18.79 32.70 -4.32
CA GLN A 255 19.71 31.64 -3.92
C GLN A 255 19.05 30.69 -2.92
N SER A 256 18.14 31.17 -2.08
CA SER A 256 17.34 30.34 -1.18
C SER A 256 16.33 29.50 -1.96
N ASP A 257 15.72 30.05 -3.01
CA ASP A 257 14.86 29.28 -3.93
C ASP A 257 15.63 28.17 -4.65
N LEU A 258 16.86 28.45 -5.10
CA LEU A 258 17.73 27.43 -5.71
C LEU A 258 18.04 26.30 -4.73
N TYR A 259 18.31 26.62 -3.47
CA TYR A 259 18.52 25.62 -2.42
C TYR A 259 17.31 24.73 -2.21
N ALA A 260 16.13 25.34 -2.03
CA ALA A 260 14.88 24.64 -1.83
C ALA A 260 14.52 23.76 -3.04
N LEU A 261 14.77 24.23 -4.27
CA LEU A 261 14.64 23.43 -5.48
C LEU A 261 15.56 22.21 -5.44
N GLY A 262 16.83 22.38 -5.08
CA GLY A 262 17.79 21.27 -4.96
C GLY A 262 17.32 20.21 -3.94
N CYS A 263 16.84 20.63 -2.77
CA CYS A 263 16.24 19.74 -1.77
C CYS A 263 15.02 19.00 -2.30
N LEU A 264 14.14 19.69 -3.03
CA LEU A 264 12.95 19.10 -3.65
C LEU A 264 13.32 18.05 -4.70
N LEU A 265 14.28 18.33 -5.58
CA LEU A 265 14.73 17.36 -6.58
C LEU A 265 15.39 16.14 -5.96
N TRP A 266 16.23 16.34 -4.92
CA TRP A 266 16.80 15.25 -4.15
C TRP A 266 15.70 14.37 -3.54
N GLN A 267 14.67 15.00 -2.94
CA GLN A 267 13.52 14.31 -2.36
C GLN A 267 12.73 13.48 -3.35
N LEU A 268 12.44 14.04 -4.52
CA LEU A 268 11.71 13.31 -5.56
C LEU A 268 12.48 12.08 -6.04
N LEU A 269 13.80 12.16 -6.15
CA LEU A 269 14.65 11.04 -6.54
C LEU A 269 14.78 10.00 -5.43
N ALA A 270 15.09 10.44 -4.21
CA ALA A 270 15.37 9.54 -3.10
C ALA A 270 14.10 8.97 -2.43
N GLY A 271 12.93 9.59 -2.65
CA GLY A 271 11.67 9.22 -2.00
C GLY A 271 11.56 9.69 -0.54
N ARG A 272 12.53 10.45 -0.04
CA ARG A 272 12.65 10.89 1.37
C ARG A 272 13.38 12.24 1.45
N PRO A 273 13.33 12.98 2.58
CA PRO A 273 14.11 14.21 2.74
C PRO A 273 15.62 13.98 2.87
N PRO A 274 16.46 14.95 2.45
CA PRO A 274 17.92 14.83 2.50
C PRO A 274 18.45 14.72 3.93
N PHE A 275 17.74 15.31 4.90
CA PHE A 275 18.05 15.19 6.32
C PHE A 275 16.82 14.63 7.04
N PRO A 276 16.73 13.30 7.17
CA PRO A 276 15.57 12.67 7.74
C PRO A 276 15.72 12.70 9.27
N THR A 277 15.30 13.80 9.88
CA THR A 277 15.27 13.94 11.34
C THR A 277 13.85 14.25 11.79
N GLY A 278 13.35 13.52 12.78
CA GLY A 278 12.01 13.71 13.36
C GLY A 278 11.87 14.93 14.26
N ASP A 279 12.97 15.65 14.52
CA ASP A 279 12.98 16.88 15.30
C ASP A 279 13.25 18.10 14.39
N PRO A 280 12.40 19.15 14.42
CA PRO A 280 12.59 20.37 13.64
C PRO A 280 13.92 21.07 13.90
N LEU A 281 14.39 21.13 15.15
CA LEU A 281 15.64 21.83 15.48
C LEU A 281 16.85 21.09 14.94
N ALA A 282 16.90 19.76 15.12
CA ALA A 282 17.90 18.90 14.54
C ALA A 282 17.93 19.00 13.01
N LYS A 283 16.76 19.15 12.38
CA LYS A 283 16.65 19.32 10.92
C LYS A 283 17.24 20.64 10.46
N LEU A 284 16.86 21.75 11.10
CA LEU A 284 17.41 23.06 10.80
C LEU A 284 18.93 23.09 11.03
N SER A 285 19.40 22.49 12.12
CA SER A 285 20.83 22.31 12.39
C SER A 285 21.54 21.50 11.29
N ALA A 286 20.92 20.43 10.79
CA ALA A 286 21.46 19.66 9.67
C ALA A 286 21.53 20.48 8.37
N HIS A 287 20.50 21.25 8.05
CA HIS A 287 20.54 22.20 6.94
C HIS A 287 21.65 23.25 7.11
N GLN A 288 21.99 23.68 8.32
CA GLN A 288 23.10 24.60 8.55
C GLN A 288 24.48 23.93 8.45
N THR A 289 24.64 22.73 9.03
CA THR A 289 25.97 22.19 9.34
C THR A 289 26.37 20.97 8.51
N LYS A 290 25.41 20.12 8.11
CA LYS A 290 25.69 18.86 7.42
C LYS A 290 25.71 19.04 5.91
N ARG A 291 26.74 18.53 5.23
CA ARG A 291 26.73 18.43 3.77
C ARG A 291 25.63 17.45 3.33
N MET A 292 24.90 17.81 2.27
CA MET A 292 23.93 16.88 1.67
C MET A 292 24.68 15.75 0.96
N ASP A 293 24.28 14.52 1.23
CA ASP A 293 24.88 13.36 0.59
C ASP A 293 24.53 13.30 -0.91
N ASP A 294 25.43 12.71 -1.68
CA ASP A 294 25.21 12.46 -3.10
C ASP A 294 24.00 11.54 -3.29
N VAL A 295 23.00 12.03 -4.04
CA VAL A 295 21.76 11.29 -4.31
C VAL A 295 22.02 9.92 -4.97
N ARG A 296 23.15 9.75 -5.66
CA ARG A 296 23.58 8.49 -6.26
C ARG A 296 23.82 7.36 -5.26
N ARG A 297 23.99 7.67 -3.96
CA ARG A 297 24.01 6.64 -2.90
C ARG A 297 22.66 5.94 -2.73
N TRP A 298 21.55 6.59 -3.11
CA TRP A 298 20.20 6.04 -3.05
C TRP A 298 19.66 5.65 -4.43
N VAL A 299 20.08 6.39 -5.46
CA VAL A 299 19.66 6.18 -6.85
C VAL A 299 20.90 6.16 -7.74
N PRO A 300 21.65 5.04 -7.78
CA PRO A 300 22.93 4.94 -8.50
C PRO A 300 22.84 5.33 -9.98
N ASP A 301 21.70 5.06 -10.61
CA ASP A 301 21.45 5.36 -12.03
C ASP A 301 21.26 6.86 -12.31
N THR A 302 21.28 7.73 -11.29
CA THR A 302 21.12 9.17 -11.47
C THR A 302 22.27 9.72 -12.32
N PRO A 303 21.99 10.40 -13.46
CA PRO A 303 23.02 10.98 -14.32
C PRO A 303 23.93 11.91 -13.52
N ALA A 304 25.25 11.83 -13.77
CA ALA A 304 26.25 12.61 -13.06
C ALA A 304 25.94 14.11 -13.11
N GLU A 305 25.50 14.61 -14.27
CA GLU A 305 25.14 16.02 -14.44
C GLU A 305 23.99 16.46 -13.51
N LEU A 306 22.95 15.62 -13.31
CA LEU A 306 21.83 15.92 -12.41
C LEU A 306 22.28 15.89 -10.95
N ALA A 307 23.09 14.90 -10.58
CA ALA A 307 23.62 14.78 -9.23
C ALA A 307 24.54 15.97 -8.87
N THR A 308 25.45 16.35 -9.77
CA THR A 308 26.33 17.51 -9.61
C THR A 308 25.52 18.81 -9.50
N LEU A 309 24.47 18.95 -10.32
CA LEU A 309 23.59 20.09 -10.22
C LEU A 309 22.91 20.17 -8.85
N ILE A 310 22.32 19.07 -8.36
CA ILE A 310 21.66 19.05 -7.05
C ILE A 310 22.66 19.44 -5.95
N GLN A 311 23.90 18.95 -6.00
CA GLN A 311 24.95 19.34 -5.06
C GLN A 311 25.28 20.84 -5.14
N ARG A 312 25.41 21.40 -6.36
CA ARG A 312 25.65 22.83 -6.56
C ARG A 312 24.50 23.69 -6.00
N LEU A 313 23.26 23.32 -6.28
CA LEU A 313 22.09 24.04 -5.78
C LEU A 313 21.98 24.00 -4.26
N THR A 314 22.46 22.93 -3.63
CA THR A 314 22.38 22.71 -2.18
C THR A 314 23.66 23.06 -1.43
N ASP A 315 24.56 23.84 -2.05
CA ASP A 315 25.76 24.36 -1.41
C ASP A 315 25.40 25.25 -0.20
N LYS A 316 26.20 25.19 0.85
CA LYS A 316 25.94 25.96 2.08
C LYS A 316 26.17 27.45 1.87
N ASN A 317 27.14 27.82 1.03
CA ASN A 317 27.34 29.20 0.63
C ASN A 317 26.39 29.56 -0.53
N PRO A 318 25.47 30.54 -0.35
CA PRO A 318 24.56 30.97 -1.41
C PRO A 318 25.25 31.38 -2.72
N GLU A 319 26.45 31.93 -2.64
CA GLU A 319 27.20 32.43 -3.82
C GLU A 319 27.68 31.29 -4.73
N ASN A 320 27.91 30.10 -4.17
CA ASN A 320 28.35 28.91 -4.92
C ASN A 320 27.22 28.26 -5.74
N ARG A 321 25.95 28.64 -5.49
CA ARG A 321 24.76 28.07 -6.16
C ARG A 321 24.55 28.63 -7.57
N GLY A 322 25.33 29.63 -7.97
CA GLY A 322 25.23 30.34 -9.25
C GLY A 322 24.47 31.66 -9.15
N SER A 323 24.41 32.40 -10.27
CA SER A 323 23.89 33.78 -10.31
C SER A 323 22.35 33.92 -10.29
N GLY A 324 21.62 32.81 -10.13
CA GLY A 324 20.16 32.79 -10.00
C GLY A 324 19.42 31.96 -11.06
N PRO A 325 18.08 31.85 -10.95
CA PRO A 325 17.24 31.03 -11.83
C PRO A 325 17.40 31.29 -13.33
N SER A 326 17.47 32.56 -13.76
CA SER A 326 17.59 32.91 -15.18
C SER A 326 18.91 32.45 -15.80
N GLN A 327 19.99 32.39 -15.02
CA GLN A 327 21.27 31.83 -15.46
C GLN A 327 21.22 30.30 -15.49
N LEU A 328 20.68 29.68 -14.43
CA LEU A 328 20.46 28.23 -14.37
C LEU A 328 19.65 27.72 -15.57
N ARG A 329 18.60 28.46 -15.97
CA ARG A 329 17.80 28.16 -17.16
C ARG A 329 18.63 28.10 -18.46
N LYS A 330 19.64 28.97 -18.60
CA LYS A 330 20.53 28.98 -19.80
C LYS A 330 21.51 27.81 -19.79
N GLU A 331 22.01 27.45 -18.60
CA GLU A 331 22.97 26.36 -18.41
C GLU A 331 22.35 24.97 -18.47
N TRP A 332 21.03 24.86 -18.28
CA TRP A 332 20.34 23.57 -18.24
C TRP A 332 20.47 22.80 -19.56
N SER A 333 21.18 21.67 -19.53
CA SER A 333 21.43 20.85 -20.71
C SER A 333 20.59 19.55 -20.76
N LEU A 334 20.12 19.08 -19.59
CA LEU A 334 19.45 17.78 -19.38
C LEU A 334 18.02 17.64 -19.96
N GLY A 335 17.50 18.64 -20.65
CA GLY A 335 16.18 18.55 -21.28
C GLY A 335 15.58 19.90 -21.64
N LYS A 336 15.73 20.30 -22.91
CA LYS A 336 15.12 21.54 -23.45
C LYS A 336 13.71 21.35 -24.02
N ARG A 337 13.24 20.10 -24.10
CA ARG A 337 11.88 19.78 -24.56
C ARG A 337 11.02 19.45 -23.35
N LEU A 338 10.00 20.28 -23.09
CA LEU A 338 8.97 20.04 -22.10
C LEU A 338 8.39 18.62 -22.26
N GLY A 339 8.81 17.68 -21.42
CA GLY A 339 8.29 16.30 -21.38
C GLY A 339 6.86 16.20 -20.87
N ARG A 340 5.97 17.13 -21.26
CA ARG A 340 4.56 17.18 -20.83
C ARG A 340 3.84 15.85 -21.05
N GLN A 341 4.12 15.15 -22.15
CA GLN A 341 3.53 13.85 -22.40
C GLN A 341 3.99 12.80 -21.37
N ARG A 342 5.28 12.78 -21.03
CA ARG A 342 5.83 11.87 -20.00
C ARG A 342 5.25 12.19 -18.63
N LEU A 343 5.16 13.48 -18.28
CA LEU A 343 4.55 13.91 -17.03
C LEU A 343 3.03 13.64 -16.97
N ALA A 344 2.32 13.78 -18.09
CA ALA A 344 0.91 13.41 -18.18
C ALA A 344 0.71 11.89 -18.07
N GLN A 345 1.58 11.10 -18.69
CA GLN A 345 1.60 9.64 -18.55
C GLN A 345 1.91 9.23 -17.11
N PHE A 346 2.91 9.85 -16.50
CA PHE A 346 3.25 9.66 -15.09
C PHE A 346 2.06 10.01 -14.20
N HIS A 347 1.39 11.15 -14.41
CA HIS A 347 0.16 11.50 -13.69
C HIS A 347 -0.96 10.47 -13.94
N SER A 348 -1.14 10.00 -15.17
CA SER A 348 -2.20 9.06 -15.53
C SER A 348 -2.02 7.67 -14.90
N SER A 349 -0.78 7.25 -14.61
CA SER A 349 -0.55 5.95 -13.97
C SER A 349 -1.13 5.89 -12.56
N PHE A 350 -1.34 7.03 -11.90
CA PHE A 350 -2.03 7.10 -10.60
C PHE A 350 -3.56 7.00 -10.72
N GLY A 351 -4.11 7.00 -11.94
CA GLY A 351 -5.55 7.03 -12.22
C GLY A 351 -6.17 5.69 -12.58
N THR A 352 -5.38 4.62 -12.75
CA THR A 352 -5.92 3.32 -13.15
C THR A 352 -6.35 2.48 -11.95
N VAL A 353 -7.63 2.62 -11.60
CA VAL A 353 -8.42 1.51 -11.08
C VAL A 353 -8.30 0.35 -12.08
N VAL A 354 -8.08 -0.86 -11.57
CA VAL A 354 -8.13 -2.16 -12.26
C VAL A 354 -8.94 -2.09 -13.57
N PRO A 355 -8.39 -2.50 -14.73
CA PRO A 355 -9.20 -2.58 -15.95
C PRO A 355 -10.40 -3.49 -15.66
N ARG A 356 -11.60 -2.91 -15.67
CA ARG A 356 -12.82 -3.69 -15.75
C ARG A 356 -12.75 -4.46 -17.07
N ARG A 357 -13.01 -5.75 -16.99
CA ARG A 357 -13.07 -6.69 -18.11
C ARG A 357 -13.92 -6.07 -19.23
N GLY A 358 -13.26 -5.59 -20.28
CA GLY A 358 -13.91 -4.94 -21.42
C GLY A 358 -13.14 -3.72 -21.92
N ASP A 359 -11.93 -3.93 -22.42
CA ASP A 359 -11.30 -3.11 -23.48
C ASP A 359 -10.01 -3.80 -23.90
N VAL A 360 -10.17 -4.96 -24.56
CA VAL A 360 -9.16 -5.43 -25.51
C VAL A 360 -9.65 -4.95 -26.86
N HIS A 361 -9.00 -3.92 -27.40
CA HIS A 361 -9.08 -3.61 -28.82
C HIS A 361 -8.49 -4.81 -29.59
N HIS A 362 -9.34 -5.76 -29.95
CA HIS A 362 -9.04 -6.69 -31.02
C HIS A 362 -9.06 -5.91 -32.33
N SER A 363 -7.89 -5.74 -32.93
CA SER A 363 -7.75 -5.44 -34.35
C SER A 363 -8.58 -6.46 -35.13
N ALA A 364 -9.60 -5.97 -35.83
CA ALA A 364 -10.59 -6.78 -36.51
C ALA A 364 -10.00 -7.42 -37.78
N SER A 365 -9.82 -8.75 -37.77
CA SER A 365 -9.81 -9.54 -39.00
C SER A 365 -11.18 -10.21 -39.18
N ARG A 366 -11.71 -10.08 -40.40
CA ARG A 366 -13.09 -10.44 -40.79
C ARG A 366 -13.25 -11.96 -40.92
N PHE A 367 -14.26 -12.54 -40.28
CA PHE A 367 -14.87 -13.83 -40.66
C PHE A 367 -16.41 -13.79 -40.43
N PRO A 368 -17.23 -14.50 -41.24
CA PRO A 368 -18.64 -14.19 -41.44
C PRO A 368 -19.61 -14.85 -40.42
N LYS A 369 -20.75 -14.19 -40.20
CA LYS A 369 -21.69 -14.35 -39.07
C LYS A 369 -22.79 -15.43 -39.24
N THR A 370 -22.56 -16.53 -39.93
CA THR A 370 -23.66 -17.51 -40.21
C THR A 370 -23.66 -18.78 -39.36
N ALA A 371 -22.67 -19.01 -38.48
CA ALA A 371 -22.59 -20.24 -37.67
C ALA A 371 -23.15 -20.13 -36.24
N ALA A 372 -23.58 -18.94 -35.77
CA ALA A 372 -23.86 -18.70 -34.36
C ALA A 372 -25.32 -18.96 -33.91
N MET A 373 -26.23 -19.31 -34.82
CA MET A 373 -27.67 -19.42 -34.49
C MET A 373 -28.15 -20.86 -34.22
N GLY A 374 -27.37 -21.88 -34.61
CA GLY A 374 -27.72 -23.30 -34.37
C GLY A 374 -27.30 -23.83 -32.98
N THR A 375 -26.30 -23.22 -32.35
CA THR A 375 -25.75 -23.68 -31.07
C THR A 375 -26.58 -23.26 -29.85
N LEU A 376 -27.42 -22.23 -29.96
CA LEU A 376 -28.28 -21.79 -28.84
C LEU A 376 -29.49 -22.71 -28.61
N PHE A 377 -29.97 -23.42 -29.64
CA PHE A 377 -31.16 -24.28 -29.52
C PHE A 377 -30.86 -25.67 -28.93
N VAL A 378 -29.62 -26.14 -29.04
CA VAL A 378 -29.18 -27.43 -28.48
C VAL A 378 -28.82 -27.28 -26.98
N LEU A 379 -28.35 -26.10 -26.56
CA LEU A 379 -27.99 -25.83 -25.16
C LEU A 379 -29.21 -25.65 -24.24
N SER A 380 -30.37 -25.23 -24.77
CA SER A 380 -31.60 -25.14 -23.97
C SER A 380 -32.26 -26.50 -23.72
N GLY A 381 -32.07 -27.48 -24.62
CA GLY A 381 -32.62 -28.83 -24.48
C GLY A 381 -31.87 -29.70 -23.46
N LEU A 382 -30.55 -29.59 -23.39
CA LEU A 382 -29.72 -30.33 -22.42
C LEU A 382 -29.80 -29.77 -20.98
N SER A 383 -30.27 -28.53 -20.81
CA SER A 383 -30.43 -27.91 -19.49
C SER A 383 -31.55 -28.56 -18.66
N LEU A 384 -32.51 -29.25 -19.28
CA LEU A 384 -33.70 -29.77 -18.59
C LEU A 384 -33.54 -31.22 -18.09
N SER A 385 -32.55 -31.99 -18.56
CA SER A 385 -32.28 -33.35 -18.06
C SER A 385 -31.19 -33.43 -16.98
N LEU A 386 -30.53 -32.31 -16.64
CA LEU A 386 -29.44 -32.24 -15.65
C LEU A 386 -29.89 -31.69 -14.27
N PHE A 387 -31.19 -31.47 -14.07
CA PHE A 387 -31.77 -31.00 -12.81
C PHE A 387 -32.30 -32.13 -11.90
N ASP A 388 -32.18 -33.40 -12.30
CA ASP A 388 -32.58 -34.51 -11.44
C ASP A 388 -31.49 -34.85 -10.41
N ALA A 389 -31.82 -34.68 -9.13
CA ALA A 389 -30.93 -34.92 -8.00
C ALA A 389 -30.59 -36.41 -7.80
N GLY A 390 -31.41 -37.33 -8.36
CA GLY A 390 -31.23 -38.78 -8.23
C GLY A 390 -30.02 -39.33 -9.00
N ALA A 391 -29.84 -38.93 -10.26
CA ALA A 391 -28.75 -39.43 -11.12
C ALA A 391 -27.35 -38.96 -10.67
N ARG A 392 -27.28 -37.87 -9.90
CA ARG A 392 -26.04 -37.22 -9.45
C ARG A 392 -25.35 -37.97 -8.30
N ASN A 393 -26.11 -38.68 -7.46
CA ASN A 393 -25.57 -39.49 -6.36
C ASN A 393 -25.07 -40.88 -6.83
N GLU A 394 -25.62 -41.45 -7.91
CA GLU A 394 -25.10 -42.69 -8.50
C GLU A 394 -23.78 -42.48 -9.26
N LEU A 395 -23.63 -41.35 -9.96
CA LEU A 395 -22.41 -41.02 -10.70
C LEU A 395 -21.20 -40.75 -9.78
N LEU A 396 -21.44 -40.23 -8.56
CA LEU A 396 -20.43 -40.08 -7.51
C LEU A 396 -20.01 -41.42 -6.87
N ARG A 397 -20.92 -42.40 -6.82
CA ARG A 397 -20.61 -43.77 -6.39
C ARG A 397 -19.78 -44.54 -7.42
N LEU A 398 -19.96 -44.27 -8.71
CA LEU A 398 -19.20 -44.90 -9.79
C LEU A 398 -17.82 -44.25 -10.01
N ALA A 399 -17.69 -42.93 -9.82
CA ALA A 399 -16.42 -42.21 -9.92
C ALA A 399 -15.47 -42.46 -8.74
N GLY A 400 -15.98 -42.94 -7.60
CA GLY A 400 -15.17 -43.34 -6.43
C GLY A 400 -14.44 -44.68 -6.56
N ARG A 401 -14.57 -45.39 -7.69
CA ARG A 401 -13.91 -46.70 -7.91
C ARG A 401 -12.57 -46.66 -8.64
N ASN A 402 -12.22 -45.54 -9.29
CA ASN A 402 -10.93 -45.40 -9.99
C ASN A 402 -10.05 -44.36 -9.31
N ILE A 403 -9.57 -44.73 -8.12
CA ILE A 403 -8.39 -44.13 -7.51
C ILE A 403 -7.22 -44.99 -7.98
N GLU A 404 -6.40 -44.48 -8.90
CA GLU A 404 -5.08 -45.09 -9.09
C GLU A 404 -4.24 -44.80 -7.85
N PRO A 405 -3.69 -45.83 -7.18
CA PRO A 405 -2.69 -45.63 -6.14
C PRO A 405 -1.46 -44.98 -6.77
N ILE A 406 -0.86 -44.04 -6.05
CA ILE A 406 0.47 -43.54 -6.36
C ILE A 406 1.41 -44.75 -6.34
N ASN A 407 1.95 -45.12 -7.51
CA ASN A 407 2.87 -46.25 -7.66
C ASN A 407 4.10 -46.05 -6.75
N VAL A 408 4.19 -46.91 -5.74
CA VAL A 408 5.41 -47.25 -5.01
C VAL A 408 6.16 -48.25 -5.88
N ILE A 409 7.40 -47.94 -6.25
CA ILE A 409 8.32 -48.97 -6.77
C ILE A 409 8.58 -49.91 -5.60
N GLN A 410 7.95 -51.08 -5.61
CA GLN A 410 8.32 -52.21 -4.77
C GLN A 410 9.70 -52.70 -5.23
N SER A 411 10.72 -52.52 -4.40
CA SER A 411 11.90 -53.37 -4.46
C SER A 411 11.46 -54.78 -4.09
N GLN A 412 11.54 -55.69 -5.06
CA GLN A 412 11.23 -57.10 -4.87
C GLN A 412 12.08 -57.72 -3.77
N ALA A 413 11.42 -58.52 -2.94
CA ALA A 413 12.06 -59.47 -2.04
C ALA A 413 12.88 -60.47 -2.86
N GLY A 414 14.17 -60.58 -2.53
CA GLY A 414 14.97 -61.78 -2.76
C GLY A 414 15.13 -62.45 -1.41
N ASP A 415 14.75 -63.72 -1.34
CA ASP A 415 14.98 -64.62 -0.22
C ASP A 415 16.48 -64.66 0.11
N ASP A 416 16.82 -64.43 1.38
CA ASP A 416 17.82 -65.25 2.06
C ASP A 416 17.63 -65.15 3.58
N VAL A 417 17.51 -66.33 4.17
CA VAL A 417 17.43 -66.59 5.60
C VAL A 417 18.80 -66.31 6.18
N ASP A 418 18.95 -65.30 7.04
CA ASP A 418 19.81 -65.49 8.20
C ASP A 418 19.41 -64.69 9.43
N SER A 419 19.55 -65.40 10.53
CA SER A 419 19.25 -65.08 11.90
C SER A 419 20.16 -63.99 12.47
N THR A 420 19.58 -62.92 13.02
CA THR A 420 20.13 -62.26 14.21
C THR A 420 19.09 -61.36 14.88
N GLN A 421 18.58 -61.85 16.01
CA GLN A 421 17.90 -61.04 17.01
C GLN A 421 18.84 -59.95 17.52
N ALA A 422 18.52 -58.70 17.22
CA ALA A 422 18.85 -57.56 18.07
C ALA A 422 17.53 -57.01 18.62
N ALA A 423 17.25 -57.36 19.87
CA ALA A 423 16.14 -56.81 20.63
C ALA A 423 16.28 -55.29 20.72
N ILE A 424 15.33 -54.56 20.13
CA ILE A 424 15.11 -53.14 20.45
C ILE A 424 14.00 -53.11 21.48
N ASP A 425 14.41 -52.70 22.67
CA ASP A 425 13.66 -52.54 23.90
C ASP A 425 12.38 -51.71 23.68
N SER A 426 11.24 -52.38 23.80
CA SER A 426 9.92 -51.77 23.86
C SER A 426 9.67 -51.25 25.27
N SER A 427 10.07 -50.02 25.57
CA SER A 427 9.73 -49.39 26.87
C SER A 427 9.82 -47.85 26.89
N LYS A 428 8.88 -47.17 26.22
CA LYS A 428 8.31 -45.88 26.68
C LYS A 428 6.89 -45.73 26.12
N PRO A 429 5.85 -45.49 26.95
CA PRO A 429 4.54 -45.11 26.44
C PRO A 429 4.68 -43.77 25.71
N SER A 430 4.09 -43.62 24.52
CA SER A 430 4.02 -42.31 23.88
C SER A 430 3.07 -41.42 24.69
N ASP A 431 3.58 -40.35 25.28
CA ASP A 431 2.78 -39.31 25.98
C ASP A 431 1.89 -38.48 25.02
N LEU A 432 1.63 -38.98 23.81
CA LEU A 432 0.89 -38.29 22.75
C LEU A 432 -0.61 -38.62 22.83
N VAL A 433 -1.44 -37.59 22.78
CA VAL A 433 -2.90 -37.69 22.77
C VAL A 433 -3.38 -37.95 21.33
N PRO A 434 -4.24 -38.95 21.06
CA PRO A 434 -4.82 -39.13 19.74
C PRO A 434 -5.79 -38.00 19.40
N PHE A 435 -5.94 -37.68 18.12
CA PHE A 435 -6.93 -36.70 17.67
C PHE A 435 -8.36 -37.15 18.06
N PRO A 436 -9.19 -36.26 18.62
CA PRO A 436 -10.57 -36.60 18.97
C PRO A 436 -11.41 -36.89 17.72
N ALA A 437 -12.46 -37.70 17.91
CA ALA A 437 -13.37 -38.05 16.82
C ALA A 437 -14.07 -36.80 16.25
N GLN A 438 -14.24 -36.77 14.93
CA GLN A 438 -14.93 -35.69 14.24
C GLN A 438 -16.42 -35.67 14.63
N SER A 439 -16.93 -34.50 15.02
CA SER A 439 -18.36 -34.31 15.26
C SER A 439 -19.18 -34.40 13.97
N SER A 440 -20.49 -34.61 14.08
CA SER A 440 -21.43 -34.64 12.94
C SER A 440 -21.40 -33.38 12.06
N ASN A 441 -20.98 -32.25 12.63
CA ASN A 441 -20.87 -30.95 11.97
C ASN A 441 -19.50 -30.70 11.33
N GLY A 442 -18.60 -31.68 11.34
CA GLY A 442 -17.27 -31.58 10.73
C GLY A 442 -16.21 -30.87 11.60
N VAL A 443 -16.52 -30.60 12.87
CA VAL A 443 -15.62 -29.93 13.83
C VAL A 443 -14.88 -30.97 14.67
N ILE A 444 -13.56 -30.79 14.79
CA ILE A 444 -12.66 -31.47 15.71
C ILE A 444 -12.20 -30.43 16.74
N GLU A 445 -12.61 -30.61 17.99
CA GLU A 445 -12.26 -29.71 19.09
C GLU A 445 -11.19 -30.35 19.97
N LEU A 446 -10.04 -29.67 20.08
CA LEU A 446 -8.89 -30.11 20.87
C LEU A 446 -9.05 -29.61 22.30
N THR A 447 -9.51 -30.49 23.18
CA THR A 447 -9.83 -30.20 24.59
C THR A 447 -8.67 -30.40 25.55
N ALA A 448 -7.59 -31.04 25.13
CA ALA A 448 -6.37 -31.20 25.90
C ALA A 448 -5.25 -30.30 25.33
N ALA A 449 -4.26 -29.96 26.15
CA ALA A 449 -3.10 -29.17 25.70
C ALA A 449 -2.19 -29.95 24.71
N GLY A 450 -2.36 -31.26 24.59
CA GLY A 450 -1.44 -32.12 23.83
C GLY A 450 -0.17 -32.43 24.63
N PRO A 451 0.86 -33.01 23.99
CA PRO A 451 1.07 -33.05 22.55
C PRO A 451 0.16 -34.05 21.81
N TYR A 452 -0.40 -33.66 20.67
CA TYR A 452 -1.17 -34.56 19.80
C TYR A 452 -0.28 -35.21 18.74
N ASP A 453 -0.52 -36.50 18.42
CA ASP A 453 0.18 -37.20 17.34
C ASP A 453 -0.42 -36.93 15.95
N VAL A 454 0.40 -37.04 14.92
CA VAL A 454 0.03 -36.76 13.53
C VAL A 454 -0.93 -37.82 13.00
N THR A 455 -2.04 -37.39 12.40
CA THR A 455 -3.01 -38.26 11.73
C THR A 455 -3.29 -37.82 10.29
N THR A 456 -3.81 -38.72 9.46
CA THR A 456 -4.36 -38.33 8.16
C THR A 456 -5.88 -38.19 8.30
N LEU A 457 -6.39 -37.00 8.02
CA LEU A 457 -7.82 -36.67 8.08
C LEU A 457 -8.36 -36.39 6.69
N SER A 458 -9.34 -37.18 6.26
CA SER A 458 -9.99 -37.03 4.95
C SER A 458 -11.50 -37.08 5.11
N THR A 459 -12.20 -36.09 4.57
CA THR A 459 -13.66 -35.97 4.65
C THR A 459 -14.24 -35.33 3.38
N ASP A 460 -15.48 -35.67 3.04
CA ASP A 460 -16.26 -35.06 1.96
C ASP A 460 -17.01 -33.79 2.41
N ARG A 461 -16.92 -33.43 3.70
CA ARG A 461 -17.54 -32.24 4.31
C ARG A 461 -16.49 -31.20 4.72
N PRO A 462 -16.87 -29.94 4.98
CA PRO A 462 -15.96 -28.97 5.56
C PRO A 462 -15.35 -29.48 6.87
N LEU A 463 -14.04 -29.28 7.05
CA LEU A 463 -13.27 -29.69 8.23
C LEU A 463 -12.86 -28.45 9.02
N VAL A 464 -13.15 -28.45 10.33
CA VAL A 464 -12.70 -27.40 11.26
C VAL A 464 -11.93 -28.06 12.40
N ILE A 465 -10.69 -27.66 12.61
CA ILE A 465 -9.88 -28.08 13.77
C ILE A 465 -9.70 -26.85 14.66
N ARG A 466 -10.15 -26.90 15.90
CA ARG A 466 -10.06 -25.74 16.81
C ARG A 466 -9.65 -26.12 18.23
N ALA A 467 -8.98 -25.21 18.91
CA ALA A 467 -8.76 -25.30 20.35
C ALA A 467 -10.06 -25.09 21.14
N ALA A 468 -10.23 -25.82 22.24
CA ALA A 468 -11.26 -25.52 23.23
C ALA A 468 -10.94 -24.23 24.01
N ASP A 469 -11.96 -23.57 24.56
CA ASP A 469 -11.80 -22.32 25.31
C ASP A 469 -10.79 -22.46 26.45
N GLY A 470 -9.78 -21.58 26.45
CA GLY A 470 -8.74 -21.55 27.49
C GLY A 470 -7.64 -22.62 27.34
N VAL A 471 -7.72 -23.48 26.31
CA VAL A 471 -6.72 -24.51 26.02
C VAL A 471 -5.78 -24.04 24.92
N GLN A 472 -4.48 -24.37 25.02
CA GLN A 472 -3.50 -24.15 23.96
C GLN A 472 -2.95 -25.50 23.48
N PRO A 473 -3.65 -26.16 22.53
CA PRO A 473 -3.23 -27.45 22.04
C PRO A 473 -1.97 -27.34 21.20
N THR A 474 -1.01 -28.24 21.44
CA THR A 474 0.19 -28.40 20.63
C THR A 474 0.11 -29.72 19.85
N VAL A 475 0.25 -29.64 18.53
CA VAL A 475 0.40 -30.78 17.62
C VAL A 475 1.87 -30.90 17.27
N VAL A 476 2.47 -32.04 17.61
CA VAL A 476 3.90 -32.28 17.35
C VAL A 476 4.03 -33.03 16.02
N VAL A 477 4.73 -32.44 15.07
CA VAL A 477 4.98 -33.02 13.75
C VAL A 477 6.38 -33.61 13.72
N ARG A 478 6.47 -34.91 13.43
CA ARG A 478 7.75 -35.66 13.36
C ARG A 478 8.29 -35.66 11.93
N THR A 479 8.32 -36.81 11.26
CA THR A 479 8.78 -36.97 9.87
C THR A 479 7.63 -36.86 8.86
N VAL A 480 6.40 -37.18 9.26
CA VAL A 480 5.23 -37.16 8.39
C VAL A 480 4.39 -35.92 8.69
N PRO A 481 3.99 -35.12 7.68
CA PRO A 481 3.11 -33.97 7.89
C PRO A 481 1.71 -34.39 8.32
N LEU A 482 1.01 -33.51 9.04
CA LEU A 482 -0.43 -33.66 9.24
C LEU A 482 -1.15 -33.45 7.91
N ARG A 483 -1.84 -34.50 7.44
CA ARG A 483 -2.51 -34.50 6.14
C ARG A 483 -3.99 -34.21 6.30
N LEU A 484 -4.46 -33.12 5.69
CA LEU A 484 -5.86 -32.69 5.74
C LEU A 484 -6.44 -32.66 4.33
N SER A 485 -7.53 -33.39 4.10
CA SER A 485 -8.23 -33.41 2.80
C SER A 485 -9.73 -33.18 3.00
N ALA A 486 -10.23 -32.05 2.53
CA ALA A 486 -11.64 -31.67 2.63
C ALA A 486 -11.98 -30.57 1.61
N PRO A 487 -13.25 -30.38 1.20
CA PRO A 487 -13.63 -29.25 0.33
C PRO A 487 -13.22 -27.88 0.88
N SER A 488 -13.25 -27.72 2.21
CA SER A 488 -12.79 -26.53 2.93
C SER A 488 -12.17 -26.97 4.25
N VAL A 489 -11.03 -26.36 4.62
CA VAL A 489 -10.31 -26.64 5.87
C VAL A 489 -10.14 -25.34 6.66
N GLN A 490 -10.42 -25.39 7.96
CA GLN A 490 -10.18 -24.30 8.89
C GLN A 490 -9.41 -24.82 10.10
N VAL A 491 -8.39 -24.08 10.53
CA VAL A 491 -7.59 -24.38 11.72
C VAL A 491 -7.54 -23.15 12.61
N GLU A 492 -7.93 -23.29 13.87
CA GLU A 492 -8.05 -22.18 14.82
C GLU A 492 -7.43 -22.45 16.18
N GLY A 493 -6.54 -21.56 16.64
CA GLY A 493 -6.05 -21.60 18.03
C GLY A 493 -5.04 -22.71 18.34
N VAL A 494 -4.48 -23.36 17.31
CA VAL A 494 -3.59 -24.52 17.47
C VAL A 494 -2.13 -24.14 17.25
N ARG A 495 -1.23 -24.67 18.10
CA ARG A 495 0.21 -24.62 17.89
C ARG A 495 0.68 -25.89 17.17
N PHE A 496 1.42 -25.73 16.08
CA PHE A 496 2.07 -26.83 15.37
C PHE A 496 3.57 -26.66 15.55
N LYS A 497 4.24 -27.68 16.07
CA LYS A 497 5.68 -27.65 16.35
C LYS A 497 6.35 -28.87 15.74
N SER A 498 7.49 -28.68 15.08
CA SER A 498 8.41 -29.76 14.72
C SER A 498 8.96 -30.45 15.98
N GLU A 499 9.10 -31.77 15.99
CA GLU A 499 9.79 -32.48 17.08
C GLU A 499 11.29 -32.11 17.07
N ASP A 500 11.88 -31.90 18.24
CA ASP A 500 13.28 -31.52 18.37
C ASP A 500 14.19 -32.60 17.75
N GLY A 501 15.10 -32.21 16.87
CA GLY A 501 15.97 -33.13 16.13
C GLY A 501 15.32 -33.81 14.90
N SER A 502 14.02 -33.60 14.66
CA SER A 502 13.36 -33.98 13.41
C SER A 502 13.42 -32.81 12.40
N GLN A 503 13.54 -33.11 11.11
CA GLN A 503 13.47 -32.12 10.02
C GLN A 503 12.29 -32.43 9.09
N PRO A 504 11.02 -32.24 9.53
CA PRO A 504 9.89 -32.33 8.63
C PRO A 504 10.04 -31.32 7.50
N SER A 505 9.92 -31.79 6.26
CA SER A 505 9.80 -30.89 5.11
C SER A 505 8.48 -30.11 5.13
N VAL A 506 7.44 -30.58 5.83
CA VAL A 506 6.15 -29.89 5.91
C VAL A 506 5.49 -30.12 7.27
N LEU A 507 4.90 -29.08 7.90
CA LEU A 507 4.05 -29.27 9.10
C LEU A 507 2.63 -29.70 8.70
N LEU A 508 2.00 -28.94 7.80
CA LEU A 508 0.62 -29.14 7.34
C LEU A 508 0.58 -29.41 5.84
N ALA A 509 0.12 -30.58 5.42
CA ALA A 509 -0.13 -30.91 4.02
C ALA A 509 -1.65 -30.90 3.76
N VAL A 510 -2.15 -29.88 3.05
CA VAL A 510 -3.57 -29.62 2.90
C VAL A 510 -4.02 -29.73 1.45
N GLN A 511 -5.10 -30.48 1.23
CA GLN A 511 -5.82 -30.53 -0.04
C GLN A 511 -7.25 -30.01 0.15
N SER A 512 -7.52 -28.80 -0.35
CA SER A 512 -8.84 -28.13 -0.19
C SER A 512 -9.09 -27.05 -1.23
N LEU A 513 -10.35 -26.65 -1.47
CA LEU A 513 -10.64 -25.46 -2.27
C LEU A 513 -10.38 -24.18 -1.45
N ASN A 514 -10.71 -24.19 -0.17
CA ASN A 514 -10.44 -23.07 0.74
C ASN A 514 -9.66 -23.54 1.97
N LEU A 515 -8.70 -22.73 2.40
CA LEU A 515 -7.91 -22.96 3.61
C LEU A 515 -7.89 -21.68 4.46
N ALA A 516 -8.29 -21.80 5.72
CA ALA A 516 -8.16 -20.73 6.71
C ALA A 516 -7.32 -21.19 7.91
N VAL A 517 -6.34 -20.38 8.32
CA VAL A 517 -5.49 -20.60 9.50
C VAL A 517 -5.56 -19.36 10.38
N THR A 518 -6.09 -19.47 11.58
CA THR A 518 -6.40 -18.30 12.42
C THR A 518 -5.94 -18.50 13.87
N ASN A 519 -5.30 -17.49 14.46
CA ASN A 519 -4.83 -17.55 15.85
C ASN A 519 -3.87 -18.74 16.11
N CYS A 520 -3.04 -19.09 15.12
CA CYS A 520 -2.15 -20.25 15.19
C CYS A 520 -0.67 -19.84 15.41
N ARG A 521 0.15 -20.82 15.82
CA ARG A 521 1.60 -20.69 15.82
C ARG A 521 2.21 -21.88 15.10
N LEU A 522 3.01 -21.63 14.07
CA LEU A 522 3.65 -22.63 13.22
C LEU A 522 5.16 -22.56 13.45
N GLU A 523 5.70 -23.57 14.14
CA GLU A 523 7.10 -23.66 14.56
C GLU A 523 7.78 -24.79 13.79
N GLY A 524 8.60 -24.43 12.80
CA GLY A 524 9.44 -25.36 12.05
C GLY A 524 10.66 -25.80 12.86
N ALA A 525 11.53 -26.62 12.26
CA ALA A 525 12.84 -26.91 12.82
C ALA A 525 13.73 -25.66 12.73
N ASP A 526 14.40 -25.28 13.82
CA ASP A 526 15.26 -24.09 13.85
C ASP A 526 16.35 -24.18 12.77
N SER A 527 16.31 -23.21 11.85
CA SER A 527 17.17 -23.12 10.66
C SER A 527 18.40 -22.23 10.91
N GLU A 528 18.83 -22.02 12.15
CA GLU A 528 20.00 -21.16 12.47
C GLU A 528 21.31 -21.62 11.79
N THR A 529 21.34 -22.82 11.19
CA THR A 529 22.53 -23.43 10.57
C THR A 529 22.43 -23.72 9.06
N ILE A 530 21.40 -23.24 8.36
CA ILE A 530 21.25 -23.56 6.93
C ILE A 530 21.99 -22.51 6.07
N ASP A 531 23.32 -22.55 6.10
CA ASP A 531 24.20 -21.99 5.05
C ASP A 531 24.13 -22.80 3.74
N GLU A 532 23.42 -23.93 3.74
CA GLU A 532 23.22 -24.79 2.57
C GLU A 532 21.73 -25.00 2.31
N ALA A 533 21.19 -24.42 1.24
CA ALA A 533 19.84 -24.70 0.76
C ALA A 533 19.55 -26.22 0.87
N PRO A 534 18.42 -26.64 1.48
CA PRO A 534 18.20 -28.02 1.88
C PRO A 534 18.45 -28.98 0.70
N SER A 535 19.30 -29.99 0.94
CA SER A 535 19.77 -30.91 -0.11
C SER A 535 18.59 -31.49 -0.91
N LYS A 536 18.71 -31.46 -2.24
CA LYS A 536 17.70 -31.94 -3.21
C LYS A 536 17.37 -33.44 -3.11
N ALA A 537 17.90 -34.17 -2.13
CA ALA A 537 17.80 -35.62 -2.03
C ALA A 537 16.36 -36.16 -2.02
N ASP A 538 15.38 -35.35 -1.56
CA ASP A 538 13.96 -35.74 -1.50
C ASP A 538 13.00 -34.79 -2.27
N GLY A 539 13.55 -33.84 -3.04
CA GLY A 539 12.80 -32.97 -3.96
C GLY A 539 11.76 -32.02 -3.33
N ARG A 540 11.66 -31.92 -2.00
CA ARG A 540 10.69 -31.06 -1.29
C ARG A 540 11.39 -30.02 -0.41
N ILE A 541 11.03 -28.74 -0.58
CA ILE A 541 11.59 -27.64 0.21
C ILE A 541 10.79 -27.47 1.51
N PRO A 542 11.45 -27.30 2.67
CA PRO A 542 10.79 -27.13 3.95
C PRO A 542 9.77 -25.98 3.95
N SER A 543 8.54 -26.24 4.38
CA SER A 543 7.46 -25.25 4.42
C SER A 543 6.51 -25.48 5.60
N ALA A 544 5.96 -24.44 6.21
CA ALA A 544 4.98 -24.63 7.29
C ALA A 544 3.70 -25.29 6.73
N ILE A 545 3.22 -24.81 5.57
CA ILE A 545 2.03 -25.35 4.91
C ILE A 545 2.35 -25.68 3.46
N ALA A 546 2.09 -26.91 3.03
CA ALA A 546 1.98 -27.27 1.61
C ALA A 546 0.51 -27.40 1.24
N TRP A 547 0.04 -26.60 0.27
CA TRP A 547 -1.36 -26.52 -0.10
C TRP A 547 -1.61 -26.83 -1.58
N LYS A 548 -2.58 -27.72 -1.82
CA LYS A 548 -3.06 -28.11 -3.15
C LYS A 548 -4.56 -27.83 -3.28
N VAL A 549 -4.96 -27.08 -4.30
CA VAL A 549 -6.36 -26.74 -4.56
C VAL A 549 -7.13 -27.97 -5.05
N SER A 550 -8.21 -28.32 -4.36
CA SER A 550 -8.97 -29.56 -4.58
C SER A 550 -10.22 -29.39 -5.46
N ASP A 551 -10.12 -28.76 -6.63
CA ASP A 551 -11.24 -28.70 -7.60
C ASP A 551 -10.77 -28.96 -9.04
N PRO A 552 -11.07 -30.14 -9.63
CA PRO A 552 -10.69 -30.44 -11.01
C PRO A 552 -11.40 -29.58 -12.07
N ARG A 553 -12.51 -28.91 -11.73
CA ARG A 553 -13.24 -28.02 -12.65
C ARG A 553 -12.77 -26.56 -12.56
N ASN A 554 -12.14 -26.18 -11.45
CA ASN A 554 -11.60 -24.83 -11.24
C ASN A 554 -10.30 -24.89 -10.41
N PRO A 555 -9.21 -25.40 -11.00
CA PRO A 555 -7.94 -25.58 -10.29
C PRO A 555 -7.34 -24.24 -9.82
N THR A 556 -7.75 -23.11 -10.42
CA THR A 556 -7.34 -21.75 -10.04
C THR A 556 -8.31 -21.04 -9.11
N GLY A 557 -9.28 -21.75 -8.53
CA GLY A 557 -10.37 -21.14 -7.74
C GLY A 557 -10.04 -20.91 -6.27
N GLY A 558 -8.92 -21.44 -5.78
CA GLY A 558 -8.66 -21.57 -4.36
C GLY A 558 -8.48 -20.24 -3.63
N LYS A 559 -8.94 -20.19 -2.38
CA LYS A 559 -8.75 -19.05 -1.47
C LYS A 559 -8.03 -19.47 -0.19
N PHE A 560 -6.99 -18.74 0.15
CA PHE A 560 -6.25 -18.91 1.39
C PHE A 560 -6.39 -17.68 2.28
N LEU A 561 -6.60 -17.91 3.57
CA LEU A 561 -6.59 -16.89 4.61
C LEU A 561 -5.71 -17.34 5.77
N MET A 562 -4.76 -16.50 6.17
CA MET A 562 -4.02 -16.63 7.41
C MET A 562 -4.23 -15.36 8.23
N ARG A 563 -4.61 -15.51 9.51
CA ARG A 563 -4.85 -14.36 10.38
C ARG A 563 -4.28 -14.57 11.77
N ASN A 564 -3.72 -13.52 12.38
CA ASN A 564 -3.21 -13.56 13.76
C ASN A 564 -2.29 -14.78 13.98
N THR A 565 -1.36 -15.01 13.06
CA THR A 565 -0.56 -16.24 13.04
C THR A 565 0.92 -15.91 13.02
N VAL A 566 1.68 -16.62 13.85
CA VAL A 566 3.14 -16.53 13.90
C VAL A 566 3.74 -17.74 13.19
N ILE A 567 4.67 -17.50 12.28
CA ILE A 567 5.43 -18.50 11.57
C ILE A 567 6.90 -18.31 11.92
N ASP A 568 7.46 -19.31 12.58
CA ASP A 568 8.78 -19.27 13.18
C ASP A 568 9.54 -20.55 12.80
N GLY A 569 10.83 -20.44 12.48
CA GLY A 569 11.70 -21.56 12.07
C GLY A 569 11.39 -22.23 10.71
N ALA A 570 10.15 -22.20 10.22
CA ALA A 570 9.82 -22.77 8.91
C ALA A 570 10.37 -21.92 7.76
N PHE A 571 11.01 -22.55 6.76
CA PHE A 571 11.62 -21.85 5.63
C PHE A 571 10.56 -21.08 4.81
N HIS A 572 9.68 -21.75 4.07
CA HIS A 572 8.51 -21.07 3.51
C HIS A 572 7.31 -21.10 4.45
N ALA A 573 6.50 -20.04 4.54
CA ALA A 573 5.26 -20.10 5.31
C ALA A 573 4.16 -20.88 4.56
N LEU A 574 4.05 -20.68 3.24
CA LEU A 574 3.09 -21.35 2.37
C LEU A 574 3.76 -21.78 1.06
N ASP A 575 3.72 -23.06 0.74
CA ASP A 575 4.05 -23.61 -0.59
C ASP A 575 2.76 -24.01 -1.32
N THR A 576 2.58 -23.50 -2.52
CA THR A 576 1.40 -23.76 -3.35
C THR A 576 1.75 -24.72 -4.48
N HIS A 577 1.10 -25.88 -4.49
CA HIS A 577 1.29 -26.90 -5.54
C HIS A 577 0.36 -26.69 -6.75
N SER A 578 -0.53 -25.70 -6.66
CA SER A 578 -1.46 -25.29 -7.71
C SER A 578 -1.75 -23.80 -7.53
N MET A 579 -1.85 -23.05 -8.63
CA MET A 579 -2.03 -21.60 -8.56
C MET A 579 -3.38 -21.20 -7.94
N PRO A 580 -3.39 -20.46 -6.82
CA PRO A 580 -4.63 -20.01 -6.19
C PRO A 580 -5.16 -18.72 -6.82
N ARG A 581 -6.41 -18.35 -6.49
CA ARG A 581 -7.00 -17.07 -6.91
C ARG A 581 -6.62 -15.92 -5.99
N SER A 582 -6.61 -16.19 -4.69
CA SER A 582 -6.34 -15.18 -3.68
C SER A 582 -5.66 -15.76 -2.46
N LEU A 583 -4.65 -15.05 -1.99
CA LEU A 583 -3.98 -15.28 -0.72
C LEU A 583 -4.19 -14.06 0.18
N SER A 584 -4.48 -14.26 1.45
CA SER A 584 -4.67 -13.16 2.40
C SER A 584 -3.96 -13.48 3.71
N PHE A 585 -3.12 -12.55 4.17
CA PHE A 585 -2.38 -12.62 5.43
C PHE A 585 -2.71 -11.36 6.23
N ASP A 586 -3.32 -11.53 7.39
CA ASP A 586 -3.85 -10.43 8.20
C ASP A 586 -3.29 -10.55 9.62
N ASN A 587 -2.44 -9.60 10.01
CA ASN A 587 -1.76 -9.63 11.29
C ASN A 587 -0.89 -10.89 11.49
N CYS A 588 0.02 -11.14 10.54
CA CYS A 588 0.94 -12.29 10.57
C CYS A 588 2.38 -11.84 10.83
N LEU A 589 3.14 -12.68 11.53
CA LEU A 589 4.58 -12.50 11.74
C LEU A 589 5.33 -13.70 11.14
N LYS A 590 6.22 -13.45 10.17
CA LYS A 590 7.14 -14.47 9.62
C LYS A 590 8.57 -14.11 9.99
N VAL A 591 9.25 -15.06 10.62
CA VAL A 591 10.65 -14.97 11.04
C VAL A 591 11.44 -16.15 10.45
N GLY A 592 12.75 -15.95 10.24
CA GLY A 592 13.66 -16.98 9.74
C GLY A 592 13.69 -17.06 8.21
N ALA A 593 14.64 -17.82 7.67
CA ALA A 593 14.90 -17.93 6.23
C ALA A 593 13.65 -18.29 5.41
N GLY A 594 13.69 -18.01 4.09
CA GLY A 594 12.66 -18.36 3.13
C GLY A 594 11.45 -17.41 3.09
N ALA A 595 10.77 -17.42 1.94
CA ALA A 595 9.68 -16.49 1.61
C ALA A 595 8.37 -16.79 2.34
N LEU A 596 7.52 -15.76 2.49
CA LEU A 596 6.14 -15.92 3.00
C LEU A 596 5.31 -16.86 2.10
N THR A 597 5.43 -16.74 0.78
CA THR A 597 4.71 -17.61 -0.14
C THR A 597 5.60 -18.06 -1.29
N ARG A 598 5.65 -19.37 -1.52
CA ARG A 598 6.22 -19.99 -2.71
C ARG A 598 5.11 -20.37 -3.71
N LEU A 599 5.29 -19.93 -4.95
CA LEU A 599 4.34 -20.13 -6.05
C LEU A 599 4.97 -21.03 -7.13
N SER A 600 4.40 -22.23 -7.31
CA SER A 600 4.81 -23.15 -8.37
C SER A 600 4.26 -22.70 -9.73
N HIS A 601 5.13 -22.47 -10.74
CA HIS A 601 4.68 -22.16 -12.11
C HIS A 601 3.88 -23.31 -12.71
N THR A 602 2.60 -23.06 -13.02
CA THR A 602 1.74 -24.00 -13.75
C THR A 602 0.82 -23.26 -14.73
N GLY A 603 1.31 -22.99 -15.95
CA GLY A 603 0.51 -22.65 -17.13
C GLY A 603 -0.33 -21.36 -17.09
N ARG A 604 -1.27 -21.23 -18.04
CA ARG A 604 -2.17 -20.06 -18.19
C ARG A 604 -3.15 -19.96 -17.01
N ALA A 605 -2.75 -19.28 -15.96
CA ALA A 605 -3.55 -19.10 -14.75
C ALA A 605 -4.23 -17.72 -14.67
N ALA A 606 -5.33 -17.66 -13.92
CA ALA A 606 -6.10 -16.44 -13.69
C ALA A 606 -5.28 -15.41 -12.88
N PRO A 607 -5.65 -14.10 -12.91
CA PRO A 607 -4.97 -13.10 -12.11
C PRO A 607 -4.96 -13.44 -10.61
N LEU A 608 -3.77 -13.46 -10.02
CA LEU A 608 -3.54 -13.71 -8.60
C LEU A 608 -3.63 -12.42 -7.80
N ARG A 609 -4.32 -12.45 -6.66
CA ARG A 609 -4.31 -11.37 -5.69
C ARG A 609 -3.71 -11.84 -4.37
N ILE A 610 -2.73 -11.12 -3.87
CA ILE A 610 -2.14 -11.35 -2.56
C ILE A 610 -2.41 -10.11 -1.72
N HIS A 611 -3.07 -10.29 -0.58
CA HIS A 611 -3.40 -9.23 0.36
C HIS A 611 -2.63 -9.46 1.66
N LEU A 612 -1.76 -8.53 2.03
CA LEU A 612 -1.05 -8.49 3.29
C LEU A 612 -1.57 -7.29 4.06
N ARG A 613 -1.97 -7.49 5.30
CA ARG A 613 -2.46 -6.41 6.16
C ARG A 613 -1.82 -6.54 7.54
N GLN A 614 -1.32 -5.42 8.07
CA GLN A 614 -0.74 -5.34 9.42
C GLN A 614 0.24 -6.48 9.73
N SER A 615 1.02 -6.92 8.73
CA SER A 615 1.90 -8.08 8.85
C SER A 615 3.37 -7.66 8.85
N THR A 616 4.20 -8.36 9.61
CA THR A 616 5.65 -8.14 9.68
C THR A 616 6.39 -9.36 9.13
N LEU A 617 7.27 -9.11 8.17
CA LEU A 617 8.27 -10.05 7.67
C LEU A 617 9.61 -9.59 8.26
N ARG A 618 10.15 -10.33 9.24
CA ARG A 618 11.33 -9.93 9.99
C ARG A 618 12.47 -10.91 9.78
N ASN A 619 13.58 -10.40 9.23
CA ASN A 619 14.78 -11.17 8.92
C ASN A 619 14.45 -12.49 8.21
N CYS A 620 13.63 -12.40 7.16
CA CYS A 620 13.15 -13.54 6.40
C CYS A 620 13.25 -13.28 4.89
N GLY A 621 12.93 -14.30 4.10
CA GLY A 621 12.85 -14.17 2.65
C GLY A 621 11.69 -13.28 2.19
N GLY A 622 11.54 -13.17 0.88
CA GLY A 622 10.55 -12.31 0.24
C GLY A 622 9.10 -12.56 0.58
N ALA A 623 8.24 -11.64 0.16
CA ALA A 623 6.79 -11.86 0.23
C ALA A 623 6.35 -12.98 -0.74
N ILE A 624 6.98 -13.04 -1.90
CA ILE A 624 6.66 -13.99 -2.96
C ILE A 624 7.94 -14.57 -3.55
N SER A 625 7.99 -15.88 -3.70
CA SER A 625 9.03 -16.60 -4.43
C SER A 625 8.41 -17.47 -5.52
N TRP A 626 8.75 -17.22 -6.78
CA TRP A 626 8.32 -18.03 -7.90
C TRP A 626 9.36 -19.08 -8.22
N THR A 627 8.92 -20.31 -8.44
CA THR A 627 9.78 -21.35 -9.04
C THR A 627 9.32 -21.61 -10.45
N ALA A 628 10.13 -21.24 -11.44
CA ALA A 628 9.87 -21.59 -12.83
C ALA A 628 10.59 -22.90 -13.19
N GLN A 629 9.98 -23.72 -14.05
CA GLN A 629 10.65 -24.92 -14.55
C GLN A 629 11.49 -24.61 -15.79
N THR A 630 11.12 -23.57 -16.56
CA THR A 630 11.88 -23.13 -17.74
C THR A 630 11.79 -21.61 -17.94
N SER A 631 12.76 -21.01 -18.64
CA SER A 631 12.80 -19.59 -19.00
C SER A 631 11.70 -19.15 -20.00
N GLN A 632 10.88 -20.09 -20.49
CA GLN A 632 9.75 -19.83 -21.39
C GLN A 632 8.40 -19.68 -20.67
N ASP A 633 8.35 -19.92 -19.36
CA ASP A 633 7.12 -19.81 -18.57
C ASP A 633 6.69 -18.35 -18.41
N SER A 634 5.41 -18.04 -18.60
CA SER A 634 4.87 -16.68 -18.41
C SER A 634 4.33 -16.49 -17.00
N ILE A 635 4.71 -15.40 -16.33
CA ILE A 635 4.12 -15.02 -15.03
C ILE A 635 2.69 -14.52 -15.24
N GLN A 636 1.77 -15.03 -14.42
CA GLN A 636 0.39 -14.56 -14.41
C GLN A 636 0.27 -13.14 -13.85
N PRO A 637 -0.74 -12.34 -14.26
CA PRO A 637 -0.98 -11.05 -13.66
C PRO A 637 -1.13 -11.18 -12.14
N THR A 638 -0.27 -10.52 -11.37
CA THR A 638 -0.21 -10.64 -9.91
C THR A 638 -0.33 -9.25 -9.30
N LEU A 639 -1.31 -9.08 -8.41
CA LEU A 639 -1.47 -7.86 -7.62
C LEU A 639 -1.16 -8.17 -6.15
N LEU A 640 -0.04 -7.65 -5.66
CA LEU A 640 0.34 -7.67 -4.26
C LEU A 640 -0.14 -6.36 -3.61
N ILE A 641 -1.03 -6.48 -2.62
CA ILE A 641 -1.54 -5.36 -1.84
C ILE A 641 -1.02 -5.55 -0.42
N ALA A 642 -0.19 -4.64 0.06
CA ALA A 642 0.30 -4.58 1.42
C ALA A 642 -0.22 -3.31 2.11
N GLU A 643 -0.99 -3.48 3.18
CA GLU A 643 -1.61 -2.40 3.95
C GLU A 643 -1.00 -2.37 5.35
N SER A 644 -0.26 -1.31 5.65
CA SER A 644 0.42 -1.15 6.95
C SER A 644 1.30 -2.35 7.31
N CYS A 645 2.07 -2.88 6.35
CA CYS A 645 3.01 -3.98 6.56
C CYS A 645 4.44 -3.50 6.79
N VAL A 646 5.29 -4.37 7.33
CA VAL A 646 6.73 -4.13 7.51
C VAL A 646 7.51 -5.27 6.88
N PHE A 647 8.45 -4.93 6.01
CA PHE A 647 9.35 -5.85 5.32
C PHE A 647 10.79 -5.55 5.71
N ASP A 648 11.34 -6.38 6.58
CA ASP A 648 12.73 -6.36 7.04
C ASP A 648 13.45 -7.55 6.42
N LEU A 649 13.95 -7.36 5.20
CA LEU A 649 14.55 -8.40 4.38
C LEU A 649 16.09 -8.22 4.34
N PRO A 650 16.89 -9.25 4.62
CA PRO A 650 18.34 -9.16 4.54
C PRO A 650 18.79 -8.78 3.11
N SER A 651 19.68 -7.79 3.00
CA SER A 651 20.02 -7.15 1.73
C SER A 651 20.76 -8.02 0.73
N GLU A 652 21.44 -9.09 1.19
CA GLU A 652 22.27 -9.96 0.34
C GLU A 652 21.59 -11.30 0.04
N SER A 653 20.56 -11.68 0.81
CA SER A 653 19.95 -13.01 0.74
C SER A 653 18.42 -13.01 0.59
N ALA A 654 17.79 -11.84 0.42
CA ALA A 654 16.34 -11.76 0.20
C ALA A 654 15.94 -10.54 -0.64
N ALA A 655 14.82 -10.69 -1.36
CA ALA A 655 14.15 -9.60 -2.07
C ALA A 655 12.64 -9.69 -1.86
N LEU A 656 11.90 -8.58 -1.98
CA LEU A 656 10.44 -8.61 -1.83
C LEU A 656 9.78 -9.59 -2.81
N LEU A 657 10.30 -9.65 -4.05
CA LEU A 657 9.91 -10.54 -5.13
C LEU A 657 11.10 -11.41 -5.54
N GLU A 658 10.99 -12.72 -5.41
CA GLU A 658 12.10 -13.66 -5.70
C GLU A 658 11.77 -14.56 -6.89
N PHE A 659 12.71 -14.71 -7.82
CA PHE A 659 12.65 -15.68 -8.89
C PHE A 659 13.63 -16.82 -8.58
N ALA A 660 13.11 -17.86 -7.95
CA ALA A 660 13.88 -19.04 -7.59
C ALA A 660 14.14 -19.90 -8.85
N GLU A 661 15.41 -20.28 -9.01
CA GLU A 661 15.92 -21.25 -9.99
C GLU A 661 15.89 -20.83 -11.47
N SER A 662 15.60 -19.56 -11.79
CA SER A 662 15.66 -19.06 -13.18
C SER A 662 15.75 -17.55 -13.27
N THR A 663 16.20 -17.04 -14.42
CA THR A 663 16.04 -15.63 -14.78
C THR A 663 14.56 -15.31 -15.01
N PRO A 664 14.09 -14.12 -14.60
CA PRO A 664 12.70 -13.75 -14.76
C PRO A 664 12.33 -13.64 -16.25
N PRO A 665 11.12 -14.07 -16.64
CA PRO A 665 10.62 -13.96 -18.00
C PRO A 665 10.61 -12.51 -18.51
N THR A 666 10.84 -12.33 -19.81
CA THR A 666 10.79 -10.99 -20.42
C THR A 666 9.43 -10.33 -20.20
N GLY A 667 9.42 -9.11 -19.65
CA GLY A 667 8.20 -8.32 -19.44
C GLY A 667 7.43 -8.65 -18.15
N TRP A 668 8.02 -9.42 -17.22
CA TRP A 668 7.43 -9.75 -15.92
C TRP A 668 7.00 -8.51 -15.12
N GLU A 669 7.73 -7.39 -15.28
CA GLU A 669 7.53 -6.13 -14.56
C GLU A 669 6.14 -5.53 -14.81
N ARG A 670 5.55 -5.86 -15.97
CA ARG A 670 4.20 -5.40 -16.38
C ARG A 670 3.11 -6.33 -15.89
N MET A 671 3.47 -7.55 -15.50
CA MET A 671 2.54 -8.55 -14.98
C MET A 671 2.35 -8.40 -13.47
N ILE A 672 3.29 -7.75 -12.77
CA ILE A 672 3.24 -7.59 -11.32
C ILE A 672 2.95 -6.12 -10.96
N GLU A 673 2.00 -5.93 -10.06
CA GLU A 673 1.70 -4.65 -9.44
C GLU A 673 1.78 -4.79 -7.93
N VAL A 674 2.52 -3.88 -7.27
CA VAL A 674 2.67 -3.82 -5.81
C VAL A 674 2.01 -2.54 -5.31
N ARG A 675 1.11 -2.66 -4.34
CA ARG A 675 0.45 -1.54 -3.64
C ARG A 675 0.72 -1.66 -2.14
N GLY A 676 1.70 -0.93 -1.62
CA GLY A 676 2.16 -0.97 -0.24
C GLY A 676 1.63 0.15 0.64
N GLU A 677 0.35 0.55 0.56
CA GLU A 677 -0.18 1.69 1.34
C GLU A 677 0.20 1.64 2.83
N GLY A 678 0.93 2.66 3.29
CA GLY A 678 1.41 2.77 4.67
C GLY A 678 2.38 1.66 5.09
N SER A 679 2.95 0.92 4.14
CA SER A 679 3.87 -0.20 4.39
C SER A 679 5.33 0.24 4.23
N LEU A 680 6.21 -0.36 5.04
CA LEU A 680 7.64 -0.08 5.07
C LEU A 680 8.43 -1.24 4.49
N LEU A 681 9.45 -0.94 3.69
CA LEU A 681 10.51 -1.84 3.28
C LEU A 681 11.84 -1.27 3.78
N ARG A 682 12.69 -2.11 4.40
CA ARG A 682 13.99 -1.62 4.89
C ARG A 682 14.80 -1.08 3.71
N GLN A 683 15.43 0.08 3.90
CA GLN A 683 16.15 0.80 2.84
C GLN A 683 17.24 -0.03 2.14
N SER A 684 17.82 -1.02 2.81
CA SER A 684 18.83 -1.94 2.27
C SER A 684 18.24 -3.15 1.53
N SER A 685 16.93 -3.41 1.66
CA SER A 685 16.28 -4.57 1.07
C SER A 685 16.08 -4.42 -0.44
N MET A 686 16.22 -5.52 -1.17
CA MET A 686 15.97 -5.57 -2.61
C MET A 686 14.47 -5.66 -2.92
N LEU A 687 14.05 -5.02 -4.01
CA LEU A 687 12.67 -5.13 -4.51
C LEU A 687 12.43 -6.43 -5.27
N ALA A 688 13.36 -6.81 -6.13
CA ALA A 688 13.30 -8.07 -6.85
C ALA A 688 14.70 -8.64 -7.07
N ALA A 689 14.83 -9.96 -6.96
CA ALA A 689 16.07 -10.66 -7.22
C ALA A 689 15.80 -12.04 -7.84
N ALA A 690 16.80 -12.58 -8.54
CA ALA A 690 16.75 -13.88 -9.19
C ALA A 690 17.97 -14.72 -8.82
N ASN A 691 17.78 -16.03 -8.72
CA ASN A 691 18.88 -16.96 -8.49
C ASN A 691 19.40 -17.44 -9.86
N VAL A 692 20.52 -16.87 -10.31
CA VAL A 692 21.08 -17.10 -11.65
C VAL A 692 21.98 -18.33 -11.69
N ILE A 693 22.57 -18.73 -10.56
CA ILE A 693 23.53 -19.85 -10.47
C ILE A 693 23.32 -20.59 -9.15
N HIS A 694 22.85 -21.84 -9.25
CA HIS A 694 22.79 -22.87 -8.19
C HIS A 694 23.06 -22.42 -6.73
N GLY A 695 22.17 -21.58 -6.19
CA GLY A 695 21.84 -21.62 -4.77
C GLY A 695 22.70 -20.80 -3.79
N GLN A 696 23.59 -19.90 -4.22
CA GLN A 696 24.37 -19.12 -3.24
C GLN A 696 24.15 -17.60 -3.26
N ASP A 697 23.94 -16.95 -4.41
CA ASP A 697 23.74 -15.48 -4.45
C ASP A 697 22.47 -15.07 -5.21
N LEU A 698 21.65 -14.21 -4.59
CA LEU A 698 20.51 -13.57 -5.24
C LEU A 698 21.00 -12.32 -5.98
N GLU A 699 20.86 -12.32 -7.31
CA GLU A 699 21.22 -11.16 -8.12
C GLU A 699 20.03 -10.20 -8.25
N PRO A 700 20.21 -8.89 -8.03
CA PRO A 700 19.17 -7.90 -8.25
C PRO A 700 18.68 -7.92 -9.70
N VAL A 701 17.36 -7.83 -9.89
CA VAL A 701 16.73 -7.74 -11.21
C VAL A 701 16.32 -6.29 -11.48
N ASP A 702 16.35 -5.86 -12.75
CA ASP A 702 15.81 -4.55 -13.14
C ASP A 702 14.33 -4.43 -12.75
N THR A 703 14.02 -3.39 -11.96
CA THR A 703 12.68 -3.06 -11.48
C THR A 703 12.18 -1.72 -12.02
N SER A 704 12.86 -1.14 -13.00
CA SER A 704 12.55 0.19 -13.55
C SER A 704 11.14 0.30 -14.14
N GLN A 705 10.60 -0.79 -14.69
CA GLN A 705 9.24 -0.87 -15.24
C GLN A 705 8.20 -1.43 -14.26
N LEU A 706 8.63 -1.87 -13.07
CA LEU A 706 7.74 -2.48 -12.08
C LEU A 706 6.82 -1.41 -11.48
N ARG A 707 5.52 -1.72 -11.42
CA ARG A 707 4.52 -0.82 -10.85
C ARG A 707 4.48 -1.00 -9.34
N ILE A 708 5.07 -0.06 -8.61
CA ILE A 708 5.01 0.01 -7.15
C ILE A 708 4.35 1.31 -6.72
N GLU A 709 3.33 1.18 -5.88
CA GLU A 709 2.61 2.29 -5.25
C GLU A 709 2.63 2.11 -3.73
N GLY A 710 2.71 3.18 -2.95
CA GLY A 710 2.50 3.22 -1.50
C GLY A 710 3.63 2.64 -0.64
N LEU A 711 4.51 1.82 -1.19
CA LEU A 711 5.60 1.18 -0.44
C LEU A 711 6.73 2.19 -0.15
N LEU A 712 6.99 2.43 1.13
CA LEU A 712 7.98 3.41 1.59
C LEU A 712 9.30 2.70 1.96
N LEU A 713 10.42 3.18 1.44
CA LEU A 713 11.75 2.72 1.82
C LEU A 713 12.25 3.53 3.00
N ASP A 714 12.55 2.88 4.13
CA ASP A 714 12.99 3.59 5.33
C ASP A 714 13.92 2.76 6.22
N ALA A 715 14.64 3.45 7.11
CA ALA A 715 15.28 2.83 8.25
C ALA A 715 14.30 2.83 9.43
N PHE A 716 14.11 1.67 10.06
CA PHE A 716 13.23 1.54 11.21
C PHE A 716 13.83 0.59 12.26
N GLU A 717 13.37 0.76 13.49
CA GLU A 717 13.77 -0.02 14.67
C GLU A 717 12.58 -0.81 15.21
N PHE A 718 12.89 -2.01 15.70
CA PHE A 718 11.92 -2.87 16.39
C PHE A 718 12.00 -2.67 17.91
N SER A 719 10.92 -3.02 18.61
CA SER A 719 10.80 -2.91 20.07
C SER A 719 11.80 -3.76 20.85
N GLY A 720 12.31 -4.86 20.28
CA GLY A 720 13.33 -5.68 20.94
C GLY A 720 14.13 -6.57 19.97
N PRO A 721 15.27 -7.12 20.41
CA PRO A 721 16.19 -7.88 19.56
C PRO A 721 15.73 -9.32 19.29
N ASP A 722 15.05 -9.97 20.25
CA ASP A 722 14.55 -11.34 20.09
C ASP A 722 13.41 -11.36 19.06
N MET A 723 13.66 -12.00 17.93
CA MET A 723 12.74 -12.01 16.78
C MET A 723 11.58 -12.98 16.98
N HIS A 724 11.74 -13.99 17.84
CA HIS A 724 10.77 -15.07 18.05
C HIS A 724 9.56 -14.61 18.88
N ASP A 725 9.75 -13.60 19.72
CA ASP A 725 8.66 -12.93 20.45
C ASP A 725 7.98 -11.87 19.56
N PRO A 726 6.66 -12.01 19.27
CA PRO A 726 5.93 -11.01 18.50
C PRO A 726 5.93 -9.61 19.12
N LEU A 727 6.00 -9.50 20.45
CA LEU A 727 6.05 -8.19 21.14
C LEU A 727 7.31 -7.39 20.78
N ASN A 728 8.39 -8.10 20.45
CA ASN A 728 9.66 -7.51 20.05
C ASN A 728 9.72 -7.16 18.56
N SER A 729 8.72 -7.54 17.77
CA SER A 729 8.65 -7.33 16.31
C SER A 729 7.74 -6.16 15.90
N VAL A 730 7.39 -5.29 16.86
CA VAL A 730 6.62 -4.06 16.62
C VAL A 730 7.58 -2.92 16.29
N VAL A 731 7.28 -2.14 15.25
CA VAL A 731 8.10 -0.97 14.88
C VAL A 731 7.86 0.16 15.88
N THR A 732 8.94 0.72 16.42
CA THR A 732 8.91 1.81 17.42
C THR A 732 9.35 3.15 16.85
N ASN A 733 10.16 3.14 15.80
CA ASN A 733 10.76 4.33 15.22
C ASN A 733 10.85 4.21 13.69
N THR A 734 10.36 5.21 12.96
CA THR A 734 10.41 5.32 11.50
C THR A 734 10.33 6.79 11.12
N GLN A 735 11.00 7.15 10.04
CA GLN A 735 11.05 8.50 9.47
C GLN A 735 10.23 8.63 8.19
N ALA A 736 9.61 7.52 7.76
CA ALA A 736 8.72 7.48 6.62
C ALA A 736 7.49 8.38 6.84
N PRO A 737 7.04 9.12 5.82
CA PRO A 737 5.85 9.97 5.90
C PRO A 737 4.58 9.09 5.87
N LEU A 738 4.22 8.51 7.01
CA LEU A 738 3.04 7.66 7.17
C LEU A 738 1.74 8.50 7.09
N MET A 739 0.68 7.90 6.54
CA MET A 739 -0.65 8.52 6.50
C MET A 739 -1.42 8.42 7.83
N SER A 740 -0.97 7.55 8.74
CA SER A 740 -1.59 7.26 10.03
C SER A 740 -0.57 7.44 11.15
N ALA A 741 -1.06 7.77 12.35
CA ALA A 741 -0.25 7.78 13.57
C ALA A 741 0.06 6.37 14.11
N LEU A 742 -0.66 5.35 13.65
CA LEU A 742 -0.38 3.97 14.01
C LEU A 742 0.83 3.45 13.21
N MET A 743 1.79 2.87 13.93
CA MET A 743 2.94 2.23 13.31
C MET A 743 2.50 1.01 12.48
N PRO A 744 3.09 0.80 11.30
CA PRO A 744 2.82 -0.38 10.49
C PRO A 744 3.47 -1.64 11.09
N GLY A 745 3.04 -2.79 10.60
CA GLY A 745 3.50 -4.10 11.03
C GLY A 745 2.50 -4.80 11.96
N ILE A 746 3.00 -5.84 12.62
CA ILE A 746 2.24 -6.73 13.49
C ILE A 746 1.62 -5.99 14.69
N ASP A 747 0.34 -6.24 14.94
CA ASP A 747 -0.35 -5.94 16.19
C ASP A 747 -0.22 -7.13 17.15
N ALA A 748 0.88 -7.13 17.91
CA ALA A 748 1.19 -8.19 18.88
C ALA A 748 0.11 -8.34 19.98
N SER A 749 -0.70 -7.32 20.25
CA SER A 749 -1.79 -7.39 21.23
C SER A 749 -2.91 -8.35 20.80
N ARG A 750 -3.08 -8.56 19.49
CA ARG A 750 -4.05 -9.51 18.94
C ARG A 750 -3.55 -10.95 18.92
N LEU A 751 -2.24 -11.15 19.01
CA LEU A 751 -1.62 -12.48 19.14
C LEU A 751 -1.65 -12.98 20.59
N THR A 752 -1.65 -12.07 21.55
CA THR A 752 -1.60 -12.36 23.01
C THR A 752 -2.97 -12.40 23.67
N ARG A 753 -4.03 -11.88 23.03
CA ARG A 753 -5.39 -11.90 23.57
C ARG A 753 -5.99 -13.31 23.55
N LYS A 754 -6.35 -13.79 24.74
CA LYS A 754 -7.43 -14.77 24.97
C LYS A 754 -8.69 -14.27 24.29
N THR A 755 -8.90 -14.59 23.02
CA THR A 755 -10.03 -14.03 22.28
C THR A 755 -11.23 -14.93 22.45
N ILE A 756 -12.02 -14.64 23.48
CA ILE A 756 -13.46 -14.93 23.50
C ILE A 756 -14.03 -14.36 22.20
N SER A 757 -14.61 -15.22 21.37
CA SER A 757 -15.23 -14.83 20.11
C SER A 757 -16.39 -13.84 20.36
N PRO A 758 -16.47 -12.69 19.65
CA PRO A 758 -17.58 -11.76 19.75
C PRO A 758 -18.91 -12.31 19.17
N LEU A 759 -18.95 -13.57 18.71
CA LEU A 759 -20.16 -14.23 18.20
C LEU A 759 -21.05 -14.86 19.29
N VAL A 760 -20.68 -14.82 20.58
CA VAL A 760 -21.47 -15.44 21.67
C VAL A 760 -22.25 -14.42 22.52
N GLN A 761 -22.08 -13.10 22.33
CA GLN A 761 -22.80 -12.09 23.12
C GLN A 761 -24.23 -11.74 22.63
N GLN A 762 -24.78 -12.45 21.65
CA GLN A 762 -26.18 -12.24 21.21
C GLN A 762 -27.14 -13.40 21.53
N ALA A 763 -26.71 -14.41 22.29
CA ALA A 763 -27.56 -15.52 22.69
C ALA A 763 -27.46 -15.84 24.18
N ALA A 764 -27.58 -14.84 25.06
CA ALA A 764 -27.91 -15.02 26.47
C ALA A 764 -28.15 -13.68 27.18
N ARG A 765 -29.34 -13.09 26.98
CA ARG A 765 -30.06 -12.38 28.04
C ARG A 765 -31.55 -12.75 27.89
N PRO A 766 -32.24 -12.98 29.01
CA PRO A 766 -33.58 -13.58 29.04
C PRO A 766 -34.63 -12.76 28.28
#